data_AF-A0A7Y6V9U6-F1
#
_entry.id   AF-A0A7Y6V9U6-F1
#
_cell.length_a   1.000
_cell.length_b   1.000
_cell.length_c   1.000
_cell.angle_alpha   90.00
_cell.angle_beta   90.00
_cell.angle_gamma   90.00
#
_symmetry.space_group_name_H-M   'P 1'
#
loop_
_entity.id
_entity.type
_entity.pdbx_description
1 polymer ?
#
loop_
_entity_poly.entity_id
_entity_poly.type
_entity_poly.pdbx_seq_one_letter_code
_entity_poly.pdbx_strand_id
1 'polypeptide(L)'
;MQQGIMELMWRSSHVSGGNVHYVEALYEQYLADPESVPDEWRSYFDELPRPEGSASHDVPLSPVRDQFYQLGRESRPGRVVAAADSGENKKQVKVLQLINAYRFRGHQKANIDPLGLRNPTPVPDLDLSFHQLSKADLDTEFQTGSFFLGIDKAPLRDIVDALERTYCRSIGCEIMHIVDTEEKRWLQRRFESVRSAPDFSADVRKHVLERLTAAEGLENYLASKYPGTKRFGLEGGETFVPMMDELIQRAGGYGTKEVVIGMAHRGRLNLLVNILGKNPADLIDEFDGKKVIERGSGDVKYHQGFSSNVMSPGGEVHLAMSFNPSHLEIVAPVVEGSVRARQDRRNDEEGSKVLPINVHGDAAFAGQGVVMETFQMSQTRAYKTGGTIHIVINNQVGFTTSHPLDARSTEYCTDIAKMVQAPIFHVNGDDPDAVLHATQVALDYRQQFKKDVVIDLVCYRRRGHNEADEPSGTQPMMYAKIKDHPSARSLYAKRLVDQGVLSEEAAKAMVETYRDDLVAGNHVANALVQEPNASLFVDWAPYLGHEWTGDADTTIDMKRLQQLAARMCEVPDGVDVQRQVAKIYEDRRKMQAGGLGLNWGFAETLAYATLLDQGHPIRITGQDVGRGTFSHRHAVVHNQKDGSTYVPLQNMADGQPRFTIHDSFLSEEAVLAFEYGYSTTAPNDLVIWEAQFGDFFNGAQVVVDQFISSGETKWGRVCGLTMLLPHGYEGQGPEHSSARLERFLQMCAEHNMQVCVPTTPAQIYHLLRRQVIRPLRKPLIVMTPKSLLRHKEATSSLEDLAHGKFHMVLADQADLAPEKVTRVVLCAGKVYYDLAAWRAENERHDTAILRLEQLYPFPKEELLEALQGYTNVEDIVWCQEEPLNQGAWYSSQHNMRAVADMLKDGFGRELKFAGRPASAAPAAGYMSVHTEQQRQLVEDAFNL
;
A
#
# COMPACT_ATOMS: atom_id res chain seq x y z
N MET A 1 57.95 55.96 11.99
CA MET A 1 57.04 56.74 11.11
C MET A 1 56.75 55.86 9.91
N GLN A 2 55.54 55.45 9.57
CA GLN A 2 54.20 55.94 9.91
C GLN A 2 53.36 54.74 10.40
N GLN A 3 52.66 54.87 11.52
CA GLN A 3 51.44 54.08 11.72
C GLN A 3 50.56 54.38 10.51
N GLY A 4 50.13 53.34 9.79
CA GLY A 4 49.28 53.52 8.62
C GLY A 4 48.05 54.34 9.03
N ILE A 5 47.73 55.39 8.27
CA ILE A 5 46.59 56.29 8.54
C ILE A 5 45.31 55.49 8.83
N MET A 6 45.14 54.33 8.18
CA MET A 6 44.03 53.41 8.40
C MET A 6 43.99 52.79 9.81
N GLU A 7 45.14 52.45 10.40
CA GLU A 7 45.20 51.90 11.77
C GLU A 7 44.90 52.98 12.82
N LEU A 8 45.32 54.22 12.56
CA LEU A 8 44.97 55.39 13.37
C LEU A 8 43.47 55.71 13.27
N MET A 9 42.90 55.63 12.06
CA MET A 9 41.46 55.81 11.82
C MET A 9 40.60 54.72 12.47
N TRP A 10 41.02 53.46 12.45
CA TRP A 10 40.31 52.37 13.14
C TRP A 10 40.38 52.51 14.65
N ARG A 11 41.53 52.93 15.19
CA ARG A 11 41.67 53.19 16.65
C ARG A 11 40.86 54.40 17.11
N SER A 12 40.56 55.35 16.24
CA SER A 12 39.70 56.52 16.53
C SER A 12 38.28 56.41 15.98
N SER A 13 37.89 55.25 15.45
CA SER A 13 36.55 55.04 14.88
C SER A 13 35.47 54.96 15.98
N HIS A 14 34.23 55.27 15.61
CA HIS A 14 33.06 55.09 16.47
C HIS A 14 32.87 53.61 16.87
N VAL A 15 33.36 52.65 16.08
CA VAL A 15 33.40 51.21 16.40
C VAL A 15 34.75 50.72 16.96
N SER A 16 35.65 51.63 17.36
CA SER A 16 36.89 51.23 18.02
C SER A 16 36.61 50.47 19.32
N GLY A 17 37.48 49.52 19.70
CA GLY A 17 37.27 48.69 20.89
C GLY A 17 37.13 49.48 22.20
N GLY A 18 37.59 50.73 22.25
CA GLY A 18 37.35 51.63 23.39
C GLY A 18 35.90 52.10 23.55
N ASN A 19 35.11 52.05 22.47
CA ASN A 19 33.70 52.44 22.44
C ASN A 19 32.75 51.24 22.50
N VAL A 20 33.25 50.03 22.72
CA VAL A 20 32.45 48.78 22.60
C VAL A 20 31.19 48.81 23.47
N HIS A 21 31.29 49.30 24.70
CA HIS A 21 30.15 49.39 25.62
C HIS A 21 29.12 50.44 25.18
N TYR A 22 29.56 51.52 24.54
CA TYR A 22 28.66 52.56 24.03
C TYR A 22 27.90 52.07 22.80
N VAL A 23 28.59 51.39 21.89
CA VAL A 23 27.97 50.80 20.68
C VAL A 23 27.07 49.62 21.05
N GLU A 24 27.44 48.77 22.01
CA GLU A 24 26.60 47.68 22.54
C GLU A 24 25.32 48.23 23.15
N ALA A 25 25.39 49.30 23.96
CA ALA A 25 24.22 49.93 24.55
C ALA A 25 23.29 50.56 23.49
N LEU A 26 23.84 51.22 22.46
CA LEU A 26 23.07 51.74 21.33
C LEU A 26 22.43 50.62 20.52
N TYR A 27 23.13 49.51 20.31
CA TYR A 27 22.58 48.37 19.58
C TYR A 27 21.44 47.69 20.36
N GLU A 28 21.60 47.52 21.67
CA GLU A 28 20.51 47.00 22.52
C GLU A 28 19.28 47.92 22.54
N GLN A 29 19.47 49.24 22.50
CA GLN A 29 18.38 50.21 22.34
C GLN A 29 17.70 50.07 20.98
N TYR A 30 18.48 49.96 19.90
CA TYR A 30 17.97 49.71 18.55
C TYR A 30 17.17 48.40 18.45
N LEU A 31 17.62 47.32 19.10
CA LEU A 31 16.89 46.05 19.14
C LEU A 31 15.57 46.12 19.92
N ALA A 32 15.47 47.02 20.90
CA ALA A 32 14.25 47.25 21.66
C ALA A 32 13.27 48.20 20.91
N ASP A 33 13.81 49.27 20.32
CA ASP A 33 13.09 50.25 19.51
C ASP A 33 14.08 50.95 18.54
N PRO A 34 14.03 50.66 17.22
CA PRO A 34 14.89 51.31 16.23
C PRO A 34 14.77 52.83 16.17
N GLU A 35 13.63 53.39 16.62
CA GLU A 35 13.42 54.84 16.64
C GLU A 35 14.11 55.54 17.82
N SER A 36 14.57 54.77 18.81
CA SER A 36 15.22 55.31 20.01
C SER A 36 16.69 55.72 19.79
N VAL A 37 17.28 55.36 18.65
CA VAL A 37 18.66 55.71 18.28
C VAL A 37 18.71 56.75 17.16
N PRO A 38 19.75 57.61 17.10
CA PRO A 38 19.94 58.55 16.00
C PRO A 38 19.99 57.85 14.64
N ASP A 39 19.50 58.52 13.59
CA ASP A 39 19.37 57.97 12.23
C ASP A 39 20.69 57.37 11.70
N GLU A 40 21.83 58.01 12.00
CA GLU A 40 23.17 57.55 11.62
C GLU A 40 23.48 56.14 12.16
N TRP A 41 23.05 55.83 13.38
CA TRP A 41 23.22 54.50 14.00
C TRP A 41 22.18 53.50 13.50
N ARG A 42 20.95 53.95 13.26
CA ARG A 42 19.89 53.11 12.69
C ARG A 42 20.32 52.56 11.33
N SER A 43 20.78 53.44 10.43
CA SER A 43 21.29 53.04 9.11
C SER A 43 22.49 52.10 9.23
N TYR A 44 23.42 52.37 10.15
CA TYR A 44 24.57 51.49 10.38
C TYR A 44 24.17 50.09 10.86
N PHE A 45 23.17 49.96 11.73
CA PHE A 45 22.70 48.67 12.25
C PHE A 45 21.83 47.89 11.25
N ASP A 46 21.08 48.58 10.39
CA ASP A 46 20.30 47.96 9.30
C ASP A 46 21.19 47.25 8.26
N GLU A 47 22.42 47.72 8.07
CA GLU A 47 23.40 47.17 7.14
C GLU A 47 24.18 45.95 7.69
N LEU A 48 23.97 45.56 8.95
CA LEU A 48 24.68 44.43 9.55
C LEU A 48 24.24 43.09 8.93
N PRO A 49 25.19 42.19 8.61
CA PRO A 49 24.88 40.91 7.97
C PRO A 49 24.07 39.99 8.91
N ARG A 50 22.97 39.44 8.39
CA ARG A 50 22.13 38.47 9.11
C ARG A 50 22.65 37.04 8.88
N PRO A 51 22.69 36.16 9.90
CA PRO A 51 23.00 34.74 9.70
C PRO A 51 21.96 34.07 8.80
N GLU A 52 22.40 33.41 7.72
CA GLU A 52 21.51 32.66 6.82
C GLU A 52 20.78 31.54 7.59
N GLY A 53 19.44 31.53 7.53
CA GLY A 53 18.59 30.48 8.10
C GLY A 53 17.93 30.78 9.46
N SER A 54 18.18 31.96 10.06
CA SER A 54 17.46 32.42 11.26
C SER A 54 16.31 33.36 10.90
N ALA A 55 15.09 33.02 11.29
CA ALA A 55 13.92 33.91 11.20
C ALA A 55 13.76 34.85 12.41
N SER A 56 14.68 34.80 13.40
CA SER A 56 14.61 35.63 14.60
C SER A 56 15.57 36.83 14.51
N HIS A 57 15.04 38.02 14.81
CA HIS A 57 15.83 39.20 15.13
C HIS A 57 16.69 38.93 16.38
N ASP A 58 17.88 39.55 16.46
CA ASP A 58 18.66 39.58 17.70
C ASP A 58 17.82 40.20 18.83
N VAL A 59 17.95 39.68 20.05
CA VAL A 59 17.16 40.10 21.20
C VAL A 59 18.05 40.87 22.18
N PRO A 60 17.58 41.97 22.80
CA PRO A 60 18.37 42.69 23.81
C PRO A 60 18.85 41.76 24.94
N LEU A 61 20.14 41.78 25.29
CA LEU A 61 20.71 40.92 26.33
C LEU A 61 20.58 41.52 27.73
N SER A 62 20.42 42.85 27.85
CA SER A 62 20.20 43.55 29.13
C SER A 62 19.13 42.93 30.04
N PRO A 63 17.91 42.60 29.58
CA PRO A 63 16.89 41.98 30.45
C PRO A 63 17.33 40.63 31.02
N VAL A 64 18.07 39.85 30.24
CA VAL A 64 18.61 38.55 30.66
C VAL A 64 19.73 38.74 31.67
N ARG A 65 20.66 39.67 31.41
CA ARG A 65 21.75 40.03 32.33
C ARG A 65 21.19 40.55 33.66
N ASP A 66 20.18 41.41 33.63
CA ASP A 66 19.53 41.94 34.84
C ASP A 66 18.87 40.83 35.67
N GLN A 67 18.23 39.86 35.02
CA GLN A 67 17.68 38.69 35.71
C GLN A 67 18.78 37.87 36.40
N PHE A 68 19.94 37.66 35.75
CA PHE A 68 21.09 36.99 36.36
C PHE A 68 21.73 37.82 37.48
N TYR A 69 21.78 39.16 37.36
CA TYR A 69 22.24 40.05 38.43
C TYR A 69 21.30 40.03 39.63
N GLN A 70 19.98 39.92 39.43
CA GLN A 70 19.00 39.76 40.50
C GLN A 70 19.18 38.41 41.20
N LEU A 71 19.29 37.31 40.45
CA LEU A 71 19.60 35.97 40.98
C LEU A 71 20.93 35.95 41.77
N GLY A 72 21.94 36.69 41.31
CA GLY A 72 23.22 36.84 42.00
C GLY A 72 23.15 37.70 43.27
N ARG A 73 22.25 38.68 43.33
CA ARG A 73 22.02 39.53 44.52
C ARG A 73 21.15 38.85 45.59
N GLU A 74 20.31 37.91 45.21
CA GLU A 74 19.44 37.15 46.13
C GLU A 74 20.18 36.06 46.92
N SER A 75 21.44 35.76 46.57
CA SER A 75 22.27 34.76 47.27
C SER A 75 23.03 35.34 48.49
N ARG A 76 22.30 35.82 49.51
CA ARG A 76 22.84 36.07 50.87
C ARG A 76 21.99 35.38 51.94
N PRO A 77 22.57 34.60 52.86
CA PRO A 77 21.81 33.90 53.90
C PRO A 77 21.53 34.85 55.07
N GLY A 78 20.29 35.34 55.20
CA GLY A 78 19.91 36.22 56.31
C GLY A 78 18.44 36.65 56.35
N ARG A 79 17.60 35.80 56.96
CA ARG A 79 16.39 36.13 57.77
C ARG A 79 15.27 36.98 57.11
N VAL A 80 14.34 36.24 56.50
CA VAL A 80 12.86 36.41 56.42
C VAL A 80 12.30 37.81 56.10
N VAL A 81 11.89 37.97 54.84
CA VAL A 81 10.48 38.31 54.56
C VAL A 81 9.96 37.15 53.72
N ALA A 82 8.89 36.49 54.17
CA ALA A 82 8.18 35.52 53.36
C ALA A 82 7.62 36.25 52.14
N ALA A 83 8.39 36.29 51.04
CA ALA A 83 7.76 36.28 49.75
C ALA A 83 6.93 35.01 49.73
N ALA A 84 5.62 35.15 49.56
CA ALA A 84 4.75 34.02 49.33
C ALA A 84 5.26 33.27 48.09
N ASP A 85 6.10 32.27 48.29
CA ASP A 85 6.22 31.13 47.39
C ASP A 85 4.86 30.43 47.49
N SER A 86 3.86 30.99 46.81
CA SER A 86 2.46 30.64 47.02
C SER A 86 2.30 29.16 46.74
N GLY A 87 1.82 28.40 47.73
CA GLY A 87 1.47 26.99 47.53
C GLY A 87 0.51 26.80 46.34
N GLU A 88 -0.22 27.86 45.96
CA GLU A 88 -1.05 27.97 44.76
C GLU A 88 -0.25 27.82 43.45
N ASN A 89 0.93 28.44 43.31
CA ASN A 89 1.76 28.30 42.10
C ASN A 89 2.32 26.88 41.93
N LYS A 90 2.64 26.19 43.04
CA LYS A 90 3.08 24.79 43.00
C LYS A 90 1.94 23.86 42.60
N LYS A 91 0.74 24.05 43.18
CA LYS A 91 -0.46 23.28 42.81
C LYS A 91 -0.91 23.54 41.37
N GLN A 92 -0.73 24.75 40.85
CA GLN A 92 -0.99 25.06 39.44
C GLN A 92 -0.18 24.17 38.48
N VAL A 93 1.12 23.98 38.76
CA VAL A 93 1.95 23.06 37.96
C VAL A 93 1.44 21.61 38.07
N LYS A 94 0.97 21.21 39.25
CA LYS A 94 0.38 19.87 39.47
C LYS A 94 -0.92 19.67 38.68
N VAL A 95 -1.75 20.69 38.55
CA VAL A 95 -2.95 20.64 37.70
C VAL A 95 -2.57 20.49 36.22
N LEU A 96 -1.54 21.19 35.74
CA LEU A 96 -1.05 21.00 34.36
C LEU A 96 -0.46 19.59 34.13
N GLN A 97 0.25 19.05 35.12
CA GLN A 97 0.74 17.66 35.10
C GLN A 97 -0.41 16.65 35.05
N LEU A 98 -1.48 16.88 35.82
CA LEU A 98 -2.70 16.07 35.79
C LEU A 98 -3.38 16.12 34.41
N ILE A 99 -3.61 17.31 33.85
CA ILE A 99 -4.17 17.48 32.50
C ILE A 99 -3.36 16.67 31.48
N ASN A 100 -2.03 16.76 31.55
CA ASN A 100 -1.16 16.01 30.66
C ASN A 100 -1.27 14.49 30.88
N ALA A 101 -1.36 14.03 32.12
CA ALA A 101 -1.53 12.60 32.41
C ALA A 101 -2.83 12.04 31.80
N TYR A 102 -3.95 12.78 31.88
CA TYR A 102 -5.20 12.40 31.23
C TYR A 102 -5.09 12.37 29.70
N ARG A 103 -4.40 13.35 29.08
CA ARG A 103 -4.13 13.34 27.63
C ARG A 103 -3.32 12.13 27.19
N PHE A 104 -2.33 11.71 27.98
CA PHE A 104 -1.46 10.58 27.65
C PHE A 104 -2.07 9.22 27.95
N ARG A 105 -2.82 9.09 29.05
CA ARG A 105 -3.21 7.78 29.61
C ARG A 105 -4.68 7.63 29.97
N GLY A 106 -5.50 8.67 29.77
CA GLY A 106 -6.95 8.62 30.06
C GLY A 106 -7.66 7.49 29.30
N HIS A 107 -7.21 7.18 28.08
CA HIS A 107 -7.71 6.06 27.27
C HIS A 107 -7.62 4.68 27.96
N GLN A 108 -6.69 4.51 28.91
CA GLN A 108 -6.54 3.26 29.70
C GLN A 108 -7.66 3.11 30.74
N LYS A 109 -8.23 4.23 31.21
CA LYS A 109 -9.37 4.27 32.13
C LYS A 109 -10.72 4.33 31.40
N ALA A 110 -10.72 4.66 30.11
CA ALA A 110 -11.93 4.85 29.33
C ALA A 110 -12.88 3.64 29.32
N ASN A 111 -14.18 3.91 29.42
CA ASN A 111 -15.25 2.92 29.38
C ASN A 111 -15.59 2.53 27.93
N ILE A 112 -14.63 1.88 27.26
CA ILE A 112 -14.73 1.49 25.85
C ILE A 112 -15.30 0.09 25.62
N ASP A 113 -15.31 -0.78 26.63
CA ASP A 113 -15.79 -2.16 26.49
C ASP A 113 -17.32 -2.25 26.74
N PRO A 114 -18.14 -2.59 25.73
CA PRO A 114 -19.59 -2.74 25.90
C PRO A 114 -19.98 -3.80 26.93
N LEU A 115 -19.16 -4.85 27.09
CA LEU A 115 -19.48 -5.97 27.97
C LEU A 115 -19.02 -5.74 29.42
N GLY A 116 -18.17 -4.73 29.66
CA GLY A 116 -17.59 -4.46 30.97
C GLY A 116 -16.77 -5.64 31.53
N LEU A 117 -16.14 -6.43 30.66
CA LEU A 117 -15.25 -7.54 30.99
C LEU A 117 -13.79 -7.11 31.09
N ARG A 118 -13.42 -6.01 30.44
CA ARG A 118 -12.10 -5.40 30.60
C ARG A 118 -11.85 -5.08 32.06
N ASN A 119 -10.73 -5.57 32.59
CA ASN A 119 -10.25 -5.21 33.92
C ASN A 119 -9.11 -4.19 33.78
N PRO A 120 -9.40 -2.87 33.78
CA PRO A 120 -8.37 -1.86 33.58
C PRO A 120 -7.37 -1.88 34.73
N THR A 121 -6.08 -1.93 34.39
CA THR A 121 -5.01 -1.77 35.38
C THR A 121 -5.09 -0.35 35.97
N PRO A 122 -5.01 -0.16 37.29
CA PRO A 122 -4.99 1.18 37.88
C PRO A 122 -3.91 2.06 37.25
N VAL A 123 -4.25 3.30 36.95
CA VAL A 123 -3.37 4.30 36.33
C VAL A 123 -3.11 5.39 37.38
N PRO A 124 -2.08 5.27 38.23
CA PRO A 124 -1.96 6.08 39.45
C PRO A 124 -1.82 7.57 39.16
N ASP A 125 -1.25 7.93 38.01
CA ASP A 125 -1.07 9.32 37.58
C ASP A 125 -2.36 9.99 37.06
N LEU A 126 -3.51 9.31 37.07
CA LEU A 126 -4.82 9.95 36.93
C LEU A 126 -5.43 10.36 38.28
N ASP A 127 -4.90 9.84 39.40
CA ASP A 127 -5.41 10.17 40.74
C ASP A 127 -4.85 11.50 41.25
N LEU A 128 -5.70 12.30 41.91
CA LEU A 128 -5.30 13.58 42.50
C LEU A 128 -4.11 13.45 43.46
N SER A 129 -4.10 12.40 44.28
CA SER A 129 -3.08 12.16 45.29
C SER A 129 -1.69 11.95 44.71
N PHE A 130 -1.58 11.36 43.51
CA PHE A 130 -0.31 11.21 42.80
C PHE A 130 0.33 12.56 42.49
N HIS A 131 -0.50 13.56 42.19
CA HIS A 131 -0.06 14.93 41.90
C HIS A 131 -0.02 15.83 43.14
N GLN A 132 -0.11 15.26 44.36
CA GLN A 132 -0.16 16.02 45.62
C GLN A 132 -1.35 16.99 45.69
N LEU A 133 -2.43 16.67 44.98
CA LEU A 133 -3.73 17.32 45.06
C LEU A 133 -4.67 16.49 45.93
N SER A 134 -5.64 17.14 46.56
CA SER A 134 -6.55 16.52 47.50
C SER A 134 -7.99 16.98 47.27
N LYS A 135 -8.94 16.34 47.94
CA LYS A 135 -10.35 16.77 47.92
C LYS A 135 -10.53 18.20 48.43
N ALA A 136 -9.62 18.71 49.26
CA ALA A 136 -9.67 20.09 49.75
C ALA A 136 -9.37 21.13 48.65
N ASP A 137 -8.74 20.71 47.55
CA ASP A 137 -8.35 21.59 46.45
C ASP A 137 -9.44 21.72 45.37
N LEU A 138 -10.51 20.93 45.46
CA LEU A 138 -11.56 20.84 44.43
C LEU A 138 -12.25 22.17 44.13
N ASP A 139 -12.39 23.03 45.14
CA ASP A 139 -13.02 24.36 45.02
C ASP A 139 -12.03 25.48 44.71
N THR A 140 -10.74 25.17 44.60
CA THR A 140 -9.71 26.15 44.23
C THR A 140 -9.68 26.32 42.70
N GLU A 141 -9.65 27.57 42.25
CA GLU A 141 -9.52 27.88 40.82
C GLU A 141 -8.08 27.74 40.34
N PHE A 142 -7.92 27.10 39.19
CA PHE A 142 -6.65 26.95 38.50
C PHE A 142 -6.77 27.41 37.05
N GLN A 143 -5.66 27.87 36.48
CA GLN A 143 -5.55 28.13 35.06
C GLN A 143 -5.63 26.82 34.27
N THR A 144 -6.45 26.82 33.22
CA THR A 144 -6.64 25.67 32.33
C THR A 144 -5.47 25.53 31.34
N GLY A 145 -4.72 26.61 31.11
CA GLY A 145 -3.51 26.62 30.30
C GLY A 145 -3.80 26.24 28.84
N SER A 146 -3.28 25.09 28.40
CA SER A 146 -3.49 24.59 27.04
C SER A 146 -4.74 23.70 26.90
N PHE A 147 -5.51 23.50 27.96
CA PHE A 147 -6.73 22.69 27.95
C PHE A 147 -7.89 23.49 27.33
N PHE A 148 -8.48 22.97 26.25
CA PHE A 148 -9.54 23.64 25.49
C PHE A 148 -10.91 23.53 26.16
N LEU A 149 -11.02 24.01 27.40
CA LEU A 149 -12.28 24.04 28.16
C LEU A 149 -13.21 25.21 27.75
N GLY A 150 -12.68 26.18 27.00
CA GLY A 150 -13.38 27.42 26.62
C GLY A 150 -13.34 28.52 27.68
N ILE A 151 -12.67 28.28 28.82
CA ILE A 151 -12.47 29.24 29.91
C ILE A 151 -11.00 29.18 30.38
N ASP A 152 -10.43 30.32 30.76
CA ASP A 152 -9.01 30.44 31.15
C ASP A 152 -8.71 29.96 32.57
N LYS A 153 -9.73 29.95 33.45
CA LYS A 153 -9.66 29.46 34.82
C LYS A 153 -10.92 28.67 35.16
N ALA A 154 -10.76 27.62 35.95
CA ALA A 154 -11.87 26.82 36.46
C ALA A 154 -11.52 26.19 37.82
N PRO A 155 -12.52 25.91 38.68
CA PRO A 155 -12.34 25.06 39.86
C PRO A 155 -11.74 23.70 39.48
N LEU A 156 -10.85 23.14 40.31
CA LEU A 156 -10.24 21.83 40.06
C LEU A 156 -11.28 20.73 39.82
N ARG A 157 -12.43 20.77 40.52
CA ARG A 157 -13.54 19.82 40.29
C ARG A 157 -14.04 19.83 38.84
N ASP A 158 -14.11 20.99 38.22
CA ASP A 158 -14.64 21.15 36.87
C ASP A 158 -13.59 20.76 35.83
N ILE A 159 -12.31 21.02 36.12
CA ILE A 159 -11.18 20.52 35.31
C ILE A 159 -11.17 18.99 35.30
N VAL A 160 -11.24 18.36 36.49
CA VAL A 160 -11.24 16.89 36.60
C VAL A 160 -12.48 16.29 35.94
N ASP A 161 -13.67 16.82 36.18
CA ASP A 161 -14.90 16.36 35.51
C ASP A 161 -14.79 16.48 33.98
N ALA A 162 -14.25 17.58 33.46
CA ALA A 162 -14.03 17.75 32.03
C ALA A 162 -13.00 16.74 31.48
N LEU A 163 -11.90 16.47 32.19
CA LEU A 163 -10.90 15.48 31.80
C LEU A 163 -11.47 14.06 31.78
N GLU A 164 -12.24 13.69 32.81
CA GLU A 164 -12.93 12.38 32.89
C GLU A 164 -13.94 12.23 31.73
N ARG A 165 -14.75 13.25 31.46
CA ARG A 165 -15.72 13.22 30.34
C ARG A 165 -15.05 13.15 28.98
N THR A 166 -13.93 13.85 28.81
CA THR A 166 -13.21 13.90 27.52
C THR A 166 -12.46 12.61 27.23
N TYR A 167 -11.69 12.11 28.20
CA TYR A 167 -10.70 11.04 27.95
C TYR A 167 -11.05 9.68 28.55
N CYS A 168 -12.04 9.60 29.46
CA CYS A 168 -12.33 8.39 30.22
C CYS A 168 -13.78 7.88 30.03
N ARG A 169 -14.55 8.46 29.10
CA ARG A 169 -15.94 8.03 28.79
C ARG A 169 -15.95 6.95 27.70
N SER A 170 -16.83 7.07 26.71
CA SER A 170 -17.01 6.13 25.60
C SER A 170 -15.92 6.24 24.53
N ILE A 171 -15.04 7.24 24.60
CA ILE A 171 -13.90 7.43 23.69
C ILE A 171 -12.62 7.48 24.52
N GLY A 172 -11.66 6.61 24.19
CA GLY A 172 -10.27 6.70 24.61
C GLY A 172 -9.42 7.20 23.45
N CYS A 173 -8.69 8.31 23.65
CA CYS A 173 -7.84 8.90 22.62
C CYS A 173 -6.36 8.58 22.87
N GLU A 174 -5.69 7.94 21.92
CA GLU A 174 -4.23 7.84 21.88
C GLU A 174 -3.70 8.78 20.78
N ILE A 175 -3.29 9.98 21.21
CA ILE A 175 -2.85 11.06 20.30
C ILE A 175 -1.51 11.68 20.72
N MET A 176 -1.03 11.40 21.93
CA MET A 176 0.14 12.09 22.50
C MET A 176 1.48 11.49 22.06
N HIS A 177 1.49 10.31 21.44
CA HIS A 177 2.68 9.72 20.81
C HIS A 177 3.05 10.40 19.50
N ILE A 178 2.16 11.20 18.92
CA ILE A 178 2.40 11.98 17.71
C ILE A 178 3.45 13.04 18.02
N VAL A 179 4.50 13.11 17.19
CA VAL A 179 5.59 14.09 17.40
C VAL A 179 5.10 15.49 17.02
N ASP A 180 4.39 15.60 15.89
CA ASP A 180 3.88 16.87 15.36
C ASP A 180 2.96 17.58 16.36
N THR A 181 3.28 18.85 16.65
CA THR A 181 2.55 19.64 17.65
C THR A 181 1.25 20.22 17.11
N GLU A 182 1.19 20.56 15.82
CA GLU A 182 -0.02 21.06 15.19
C GLU A 182 -1.10 19.98 15.20
N GLU A 183 -0.75 18.75 14.82
CA GLU A 183 -1.64 17.60 14.85
C GLU A 183 -2.18 17.32 16.27
N LYS A 184 -1.28 17.28 17.27
CA LYS A 184 -1.68 17.11 18.67
C LYS A 184 -2.66 18.18 19.13
N ARG A 185 -2.36 19.45 18.86
CA ARG A 185 -3.22 20.58 19.30
C ARG A 185 -4.54 20.59 18.55
N TRP A 186 -4.54 20.21 17.28
CA TRP A 186 -5.74 20.07 16.47
C TRP A 186 -6.67 19.00 17.06
N LEU A 187 -6.12 17.81 17.37
CA LEU A 187 -6.87 16.71 17.97
C LEU A 187 -7.37 17.05 19.38
N GLN A 188 -6.49 17.61 20.22
CA GLN A 188 -6.87 18.11 21.55
C GLN A 188 -8.06 19.07 21.47
N ARG A 189 -8.02 20.04 20.54
CA ARG A 189 -9.13 20.98 20.35
C ARG A 189 -10.43 20.26 19.98
N ARG A 190 -10.38 19.31 19.05
CA ARG A 190 -11.57 18.59 18.56
C ARG A 190 -12.26 17.76 19.64
N PHE A 191 -11.51 17.14 20.55
CA PHE A 191 -12.08 16.33 21.63
C PHE A 191 -12.39 17.15 22.89
N GLU A 192 -11.47 17.99 23.35
CA GLU A 192 -11.62 18.72 24.62
C GLU A 192 -12.74 19.77 24.57
N SER A 193 -12.92 20.47 23.44
CA SER A 193 -13.90 21.56 23.35
C SER A 193 -15.35 21.10 23.51
N VAL A 194 -15.63 19.84 23.13
CA VAL A 194 -16.95 19.21 23.27
C VAL A 194 -16.95 18.09 24.31
N ARG A 195 -15.84 17.93 25.04
CA ARG A 195 -15.62 16.84 26.02
C ARG A 195 -15.96 15.46 25.43
N SER A 196 -15.54 15.24 24.19
CA SER A 196 -15.80 14.02 23.40
C SER A 196 -17.28 13.65 23.26
N ALA A 197 -18.17 14.64 23.40
CA ALA A 197 -19.62 14.49 23.50
C ALA A 197 -20.36 15.65 22.80
N PRO A 198 -20.21 15.82 21.48
CA PRO A 198 -20.93 16.85 20.76
C PRO A 198 -22.45 16.65 20.86
N ASP A 199 -23.20 17.75 20.81
CA ASP A 199 -24.66 17.71 20.83
C ASP A 199 -25.21 17.54 19.41
N PHE A 200 -25.68 16.33 19.09
CA PHE A 200 -26.26 16.02 17.79
C PHE A 200 -27.76 16.35 17.74
N SER A 201 -28.20 16.89 16.61
CA SER A 201 -29.61 17.19 16.37
C SER A 201 -30.48 15.93 16.44
N ALA A 202 -31.77 16.12 16.71
CA ALA A 202 -32.74 15.02 16.76
C ALA A 202 -32.78 14.22 15.45
N ASP A 203 -32.64 14.89 14.31
CA ASP A 203 -32.70 14.24 12.99
C ASP A 203 -31.47 13.37 12.72
N VAL A 204 -30.27 13.85 13.07
CA VAL A 204 -29.04 13.04 12.99
C VAL A 204 -29.18 11.79 13.86
N ARG A 205 -29.68 11.95 15.09
CA ARG A 205 -29.83 10.84 16.03
C ARG A 205 -30.88 9.81 15.57
N LYS A 206 -31.98 10.27 14.96
CA LYS A 206 -32.98 9.38 14.33
C LYS A 206 -32.40 8.63 13.13
N HIS A 207 -31.61 9.30 12.30
CA HIS A 207 -30.91 8.67 11.16
C HIS A 207 -29.94 7.58 11.62
N VAL A 208 -29.15 7.84 12.67
CA VAL A 208 -28.27 6.83 13.27
C VAL A 208 -29.07 5.61 13.76
N LEU A 209 -30.20 5.82 14.43
CA LEU A 209 -31.07 4.72 14.88
C LEU A 209 -31.66 3.93 13.71
N GLU A 210 -32.03 4.60 12.63
CA GLU A 210 -32.54 3.99 11.41
C GLU A 210 -31.47 3.08 10.77
N ARG A 211 -30.23 3.56 10.60
CA ARG A 211 -29.11 2.75 10.11
C ARG A 211 -28.76 1.57 11.02
N LEU A 212 -28.82 1.74 12.34
CA LEU A 212 -28.68 0.62 13.30
C LEU A 212 -29.79 -0.42 13.14
N THR A 213 -31.02 0.05 12.87
CA THR A 213 -32.17 -0.81 12.66
C THR A 213 -32.03 -1.60 11.37
N ALA A 214 -31.52 -0.99 10.30
CA ALA A 214 -31.17 -1.69 9.06
C ALA A 214 -30.07 -2.76 9.28
N ALA A 215 -29.03 -2.41 10.05
CA ALA A 215 -27.93 -3.32 10.35
C ALA A 215 -28.41 -4.57 11.10
N GLU A 216 -29.14 -4.40 12.21
CA GLU A 216 -29.70 -5.50 13.00
C GLU A 216 -30.80 -6.27 12.24
N GLY A 217 -31.63 -5.55 11.49
CA GLY A 217 -32.74 -6.12 10.73
C GLY A 217 -32.30 -7.14 9.70
N LEU A 218 -31.23 -6.85 8.95
CA LEU A 218 -30.69 -7.77 7.93
C LEU A 218 -30.20 -9.07 8.56
N GLU A 219 -29.45 -8.96 9.66
CA GLU A 219 -28.90 -10.14 10.34
C GLU A 219 -30.01 -11.03 10.91
N ASN A 220 -31.03 -10.42 11.51
CA ASN A 220 -32.20 -11.14 12.00
C ASN A 220 -32.98 -11.81 10.87
N TYR A 221 -33.15 -11.14 9.74
CA TYR A 221 -33.80 -11.71 8.55
C TYR A 221 -33.02 -12.92 8.02
N LEU A 222 -31.71 -12.79 7.80
CA LEU A 222 -30.86 -13.87 7.31
C LEU A 222 -30.78 -15.03 8.29
N ALA A 223 -30.67 -14.77 9.59
CA ALA A 223 -30.66 -15.80 10.62
C ALA A 223 -31.97 -16.59 10.68
N SER A 224 -33.10 -15.92 10.45
CA SER A 224 -34.43 -16.56 10.46
C SER A 224 -34.66 -17.40 9.21
N LYS A 225 -34.23 -16.91 8.05
CA LYS A 225 -34.43 -17.57 6.74
C LYS A 225 -33.43 -18.70 6.49
N TYR A 226 -32.17 -18.53 6.93
CA TYR A 226 -31.07 -19.46 6.67
C TYR A 226 -30.35 -19.87 7.98
N PRO A 227 -31.03 -20.60 8.89
CA PRO A 227 -30.43 -21.01 10.15
C PRO A 227 -29.19 -21.88 9.93
N GLY A 228 -28.11 -21.61 10.66
CA GLY A 228 -26.85 -22.34 10.59
C GLY A 228 -26.00 -22.11 9.33
N THR A 229 -26.45 -21.28 8.39
CA THR A 229 -25.66 -20.96 7.20
C THR A 229 -24.61 -19.89 7.51
N LYS A 230 -23.36 -20.14 7.09
CA LYS A 230 -22.25 -19.20 7.27
C LYS A 230 -22.53 -17.88 6.56
N ARG A 231 -22.63 -16.80 7.33
CA ARG A 231 -22.80 -15.42 6.83
C ARG A 231 -21.83 -14.41 7.45
N PHE A 232 -21.20 -14.74 8.58
CA PHE A 232 -20.27 -13.87 9.32
C PHE A 232 -20.93 -12.55 9.77
N GLY A 233 -22.04 -12.69 10.50
CA GLY A 233 -22.89 -11.58 10.89
C GLY A 233 -22.19 -10.45 11.66
N LEU A 234 -22.75 -9.25 11.54
CA LEU A 234 -22.29 -8.05 12.24
C LEU A 234 -22.84 -7.93 13.68
N GLU A 235 -23.73 -8.83 14.11
CA GLU A 235 -24.41 -8.79 15.41
C GLU A 235 -23.42 -8.56 16.59
N GLY A 236 -23.64 -7.49 17.35
CA GLY A 236 -22.75 -6.96 18.40
C GLY A 236 -21.75 -5.89 17.96
N GLY A 237 -21.72 -5.54 16.67
CA GLY A 237 -20.92 -4.45 16.08
C GLY A 237 -21.73 -3.61 15.08
N GLU A 238 -23.05 -3.53 15.25
CA GLU A 238 -24.00 -2.92 14.31
C GLU A 238 -23.68 -1.45 14.01
N THR A 239 -23.09 -0.74 14.97
CA THR A 239 -22.67 0.66 14.88
C THR A 239 -21.61 0.92 13.79
N PHE A 240 -20.99 -0.13 13.25
CA PHE A 240 -20.17 -0.03 12.05
C PHE A 240 -20.94 0.52 10.83
N VAL A 241 -22.23 0.21 10.68
CA VAL A 241 -23.04 0.69 9.53
C VAL A 241 -23.25 2.21 9.56
N PRO A 242 -23.79 2.82 10.65
CA PRO A 242 -23.88 4.28 10.72
C PRO A 242 -22.52 4.99 10.67
N MET A 243 -21.44 4.36 11.16
CA MET A 243 -20.07 4.87 10.99
C MET A 243 -19.70 4.98 9.49
N MET A 244 -19.91 3.92 8.72
CA MET A 244 -19.60 3.92 7.28
C MET A 244 -20.46 4.91 6.50
N ASP A 245 -21.75 5.01 6.85
CA ASP A 245 -22.66 6.00 6.26
C ASP A 245 -22.16 7.44 6.49
N GLU A 246 -21.81 7.81 7.73
CA GLU A 246 -21.26 9.12 8.05
C GLU A 246 -19.94 9.40 7.31
N LEU A 247 -19.02 8.43 7.26
CA LEU A 247 -17.75 8.59 6.53
C LEU A 247 -18.00 8.97 5.07
N ILE A 248 -18.88 8.23 4.40
CA ILE A 248 -19.16 8.43 2.98
C ILE A 248 -19.86 9.77 2.74
N GLN A 249 -20.90 10.08 3.53
CA GLN A 249 -21.67 11.31 3.40
C GLN A 249 -20.81 12.55 3.67
N ARG A 250 -20.01 12.52 4.75
CA ARG A 250 -19.10 13.61 5.10
C ARG A 250 -17.95 13.75 4.10
N ALA A 251 -17.38 12.64 3.61
CA ALA A 251 -16.33 12.68 2.59
C ALA A 251 -16.84 13.30 1.29
N GLY A 252 -18.05 12.91 0.86
CA GLY A 252 -18.71 13.52 -0.28
C GLY A 252 -18.94 15.03 -0.08
N GLY A 253 -19.29 15.47 1.14
CA GLY A 253 -19.37 16.88 1.52
C GLY A 253 -18.05 17.67 1.36
N TYR A 254 -16.89 17.00 1.49
CA TYR A 254 -15.57 17.57 1.19
C TYR A 254 -15.17 17.50 -0.29
N GLY A 255 -16.06 16.99 -1.16
CA GLY A 255 -15.80 16.88 -2.59
C GLY A 255 -15.11 15.58 -3.02
N THR A 256 -14.95 14.60 -2.12
CA THR A 256 -14.51 13.24 -2.47
C THR A 256 -15.41 12.68 -3.58
N LYS A 257 -14.79 12.09 -4.62
CA LYS A 257 -15.49 11.53 -5.77
C LYS A 257 -15.56 10.02 -5.73
N GLU A 258 -14.61 9.36 -5.07
CA GLU A 258 -14.58 7.91 -4.97
C GLU A 258 -14.16 7.47 -3.56
N VAL A 259 -14.79 6.41 -3.06
CA VAL A 259 -14.40 5.71 -1.83
C VAL A 259 -14.14 4.26 -2.17
N VAL A 260 -12.95 3.77 -1.85
CA VAL A 260 -12.55 2.37 -2.10
C VAL A 260 -12.40 1.67 -0.76
N ILE A 261 -13.08 0.52 -0.62
CA ILE A 261 -13.22 -0.19 0.65
C ILE A 261 -12.54 -1.56 0.55
N GLY A 262 -11.57 -1.81 1.43
CA GLY A 262 -11.04 -3.14 1.74
C GLY A 262 -11.67 -3.66 3.02
N MET A 263 -12.19 -4.88 3.03
CA MET A 263 -12.69 -5.47 4.28
C MET A 263 -12.58 -6.99 4.32
N ALA A 264 -12.48 -7.52 5.54
CA ALA A 264 -12.61 -8.94 5.84
C ALA A 264 -14.07 -9.46 5.69
N HIS A 265 -14.33 -10.66 6.22
CA HIS A 265 -15.65 -11.30 6.14
C HIS A 265 -16.71 -10.70 7.08
N ARG A 266 -16.30 -10.18 8.26
CA ARG A 266 -17.20 -9.75 9.34
C ARG A 266 -18.07 -8.57 8.88
N GLY A 267 -19.39 -8.77 8.87
CA GLY A 267 -20.35 -7.72 8.48
C GLY A 267 -20.33 -7.33 7.00
N ARG A 268 -19.64 -8.10 6.14
CA ARG A 268 -19.52 -7.77 4.71
C ARG A 268 -20.86 -7.75 3.99
N LEU A 269 -21.72 -8.73 4.25
CA LEU A 269 -23.06 -8.76 3.64
C LEU A 269 -23.91 -7.56 4.09
N ASN A 270 -23.71 -7.13 5.33
CA ASN A 270 -24.36 -5.95 5.88
C ASN A 270 -23.92 -4.69 5.13
N LEU A 271 -22.62 -4.51 4.94
CA LEU A 271 -22.07 -3.39 4.17
C LEU A 271 -22.56 -3.42 2.70
N LEU A 272 -22.55 -4.59 2.06
CA LEU A 272 -23.03 -4.78 0.69
C LEU A 272 -24.47 -4.29 0.50
N VAL A 273 -25.37 -4.69 1.40
CA VAL A 273 -26.80 -4.39 1.27
C VAL A 273 -27.13 -2.98 1.76
N ASN A 274 -26.65 -2.60 2.95
CA ASN A 274 -27.09 -1.38 3.63
C ASN A 274 -26.29 -0.13 3.26
N ILE A 275 -25.08 -0.27 2.70
CA ILE A 275 -24.23 0.85 2.25
C ILE A 275 -24.04 0.84 0.73
N LEU A 276 -23.57 -0.28 0.16
CA LEU A 276 -23.33 -0.34 -1.29
C LEU A 276 -24.59 -0.56 -2.12
N GLY A 277 -25.72 -0.95 -1.51
CA GLY A 277 -26.99 -1.09 -2.20
C GLY A 277 -27.11 -2.33 -3.10
N LYS A 278 -26.35 -3.40 -2.82
CA LYS A 278 -26.59 -4.71 -3.44
C LYS A 278 -28.04 -5.11 -3.22
N ASN A 279 -28.70 -5.57 -4.27
CA ASN A 279 -30.10 -5.97 -4.19
C ASN A 279 -30.26 -7.16 -3.21
N PRO A 280 -31.16 -7.08 -2.21
CA PRO A 280 -31.44 -8.21 -1.32
C PRO A 280 -31.86 -9.50 -2.03
N ALA A 281 -32.57 -9.40 -3.17
CA ALA A 281 -32.96 -10.55 -3.97
C ALA A 281 -31.76 -11.31 -4.55
N ASP A 282 -30.77 -10.59 -5.09
CA ASP A 282 -29.53 -11.20 -5.61
C ASP A 282 -28.76 -11.91 -4.49
N LEU A 283 -28.73 -11.32 -3.30
CA LEU A 283 -28.12 -11.96 -2.14
C LEU A 283 -28.89 -13.23 -1.75
N ILE A 284 -30.22 -13.20 -1.74
CA ILE A 284 -31.07 -14.37 -1.46
C ILE A 284 -30.81 -15.49 -2.47
N ASP A 285 -30.67 -15.18 -3.76
CA ASP A 285 -30.37 -16.18 -4.80
C ASP A 285 -28.99 -16.82 -4.61
N GLU A 286 -28.00 -16.06 -4.10
CA GLU A 286 -26.70 -16.60 -3.70
C GLU A 286 -26.80 -17.54 -2.47
N PHE A 287 -27.74 -17.30 -1.56
CA PHE A 287 -28.00 -18.21 -0.44
C PHE A 287 -28.76 -19.47 -0.87
N ASP A 288 -29.69 -19.34 -1.81
CA ASP A 288 -30.45 -20.46 -2.38
C ASP A 288 -29.62 -21.33 -3.35
N GLY A 289 -28.40 -20.90 -3.71
CA GLY A 289 -27.53 -21.62 -4.65
C GLY A 289 -27.99 -21.56 -6.10
N LYS A 290 -28.82 -20.57 -6.45
CA LYS A 290 -29.42 -20.42 -7.79
C LYS A 290 -28.55 -19.64 -8.78
N LYS A 291 -27.43 -19.07 -8.32
CA LYS A 291 -26.54 -18.27 -9.17
C LYS A 291 -25.83 -19.15 -10.19
N VAL A 292 -26.11 -18.93 -11.47
CA VAL A 292 -25.42 -19.60 -12.58
C VAL A 292 -24.13 -18.82 -12.88
N ILE A 293 -23.00 -19.51 -12.87
CA ILE A 293 -21.70 -18.95 -13.26
C ILE A 293 -21.45 -19.38 -14.70
N GLU A 294 -21.47 -18.43 -15.64
CA GLU A 294 -21.27 -18.72 -17.07
C GLU A 294 -19.80 -19.03 -17.41
N ARG A 295 -18.84 -18.42 -16.69
CA ARG A 295 -17.39 -18.61 -16.86
C ARG A 295 -16.66 -18.50 -15.51
N GLY A 296 -15.63 -19.32 -15.32
CA GLY A 296 -14.83 -19.36 -14.08
C GLY A 296 -15.41 -20.26 -12.99
N SER A 297 -14.76 -20.30 -11.83
CA SER A 297 -15.17 -21.10 -10.68
C SER A 297 -16.17 -20.38 -9.78
N GLY A 298 -16.21 -19.05 -9.85
CA GLY A 298 -16.82 -18.19 -8.83
C GLY A 298 -16.09 -18.26 -7.49
N ASP A 299 -16.70 -17.64 -6.48
CA ASP A 299 -16.21 -17.61 -5.10
C ASP A 299 -17.38 -17.46 -4.12
N VAL A 300 -17.14 -17.72 -2.84
CA VAL A 300 -18.14 -17.59 -1.78
C VAL A 300 -18.66 -16.16 -1.68
N LYS A 301 -19.96 -16.02 -1.36
CA LYS A 301 -20.71 -14.75 -1.32
C LYS A 301 -20.04 -13.61 -0.54
N TYR A 302 -19.30 -13.94 0.53
CA TYR A 302 -18.61 -12.98 1.39
C TYR A 302 -17.16 -12.66 0.93
N HIS A 303 -16.77 -13.01 -0.29
CA HIS A 303 -15.55 -12.53 -0.96
C HIS A 303 -15.84 -11.59 -2.13
N GLN A 304 -17.11 -11.53 -2.56
CA GLN A 304 -17.54 -10.74 -3.71
C GLN A 304 -17.34 -9.24 -3.44
N GLY A 305 -16.69 -8.56 -4.38
CA GLY A 305 -16.66 -7.10 -4.47
C GLY A 305 -17.96 -6.55 -5.04
N PHE A 306 -18.13 -5.24 -4.97
CA PHE A 306 -19.30 -4.56 -5.53
C PHE A 306 -18.99 -3.09 -5.77
N SER A 307 -19.65 -2.49 -6.75
CA SER A 307 -19.51 -1.06 -7.04
C SER A 307 -20.88 -0.44 -7.22
N SER A 308 -21.06 0.77 -6.72
CA SER A 308 -22.30 1.54 -6.82
C SER A 308 -22.00 3.03 -6.65
N ASN A 309 -22.99 3.87 -6.91
CA ASN A 309 -22.88 5.30 -6.64
C ASN A 309 -23.93 5.72 -5.62
N VAL A 310 -23.56 6.62 -4.73
CA VAL A 310 -24.46 7.20 -3.73
C VAL A 310 -24.44 8.72 -3.81
N MET A 311 -25.57 9.35 -3.53
CA MET A 311 -25.64 10.80 -3.38
C MET A 311 -25.12 11.22 -2.01
N SER A 312 -24.31 12.27 -2.03
CA SER A 312 -23.85 13.00 -0.84
C SER A 312 -24.21 14.48 -0.95
N PRO A 313 -24.07 15.27 0.13
CA PRO A 313 -24.25 16.72 0.08
C PRO A 313 -23.37 17.43 -0.96
N GLY A 314 -22.20 16.86 -1.31
CA GLY A 314 -21.29 17.39 -2.33
C GLY A 314 -21.46 16.78 -3.73
N GLY A 315 -22.55 16.02 -3.94
CA GLY A 315 -22.86 15.33 -5.19
C GLY A 315 -22.61 13.83 -5.14
N GLU A 316 -22.58 13.21 -6.32
CA GLU A 316 -22.41 11.78 -6.48
C GLU A 316 -20.99 11.30 -6.08
N VAL A 317 -20.95 10.21 -5.31
CA VAL A 317 -19.74 9.53 -4.86
C VAL A 317 -19.79 8.09 -5.34
N HIS A 318 -18.73 7.65 -6.04
CA HIS A 318 -18.58 6.26 -6.44
C HIS A 318 -18.00 5.42 -5.31
N LEU A 319 -18.67 4.33 -4.97
CA LEU A 319 -18.21 3.35 -3.98
C LEU A 319 -17.72 2.11 -4.71
N ALA A 320 -16.55 1.60 -4.30
CA ALA A 320 -16.02 0.35 -4.78
C ALA A 320 -15.48 -0.48 -3.62
N MET A 321 -16.11 -1.62 -3.34
CA MET A 321 -15.58 -2.60 -2.40
C MET A 321 -14.77 -3.66 -3.15
N SER A 322 -13.51 -3.82 -2.75
CA SER A 322 -12.59 -4.75 -3.39
C SER A 322 -12.96 -6.20 -3.10
N PHE A 323 -12.70 -7.07 -4.09
CA PHE A 323 -12.68 -8.53 -3.86
C PHE A 323 -11.54 -8.90 -2.91
N ASN A 324 -11.72 -9.97 -2.14
CA ASN A 324 -10.67 -10.49 -1.26
C ASN A 324 -10.76 -12.01 -1.11
N PRO A 325 -9.63 -12.72 -0.93
CA PRO A 325 -9.63 -14.10 -0.49
C PRO A 325 -9.89 -14.19 1.02
N SER A 326 -9.93 -15.41 1.55
CA SER A 326 -10.03 -15.64 3.00
C SER A 326 -8.77 -15.27 3.79
N HIS A 327 -7.62 -15.08 3.13
CA HIS A 327 -6.40 -14.60 3.77
C HIS A 327 -6.65 -13.17 4.24
N LEU A 328 -6.62 -12.95 5.55
CA LEU A 328 -6.98 -11.66 6.14
C LEU A 328 -5.88 -10.63 5.87
N GLU A 329 -6.25 -9.36 5.94
CA GLU A 329 -5.36 -8.19 5.80
C GLU A 329 -4.68 -7.95 4.44
N ILE A 330 -4.44 -8.98 3.63
CA ILE A 330 -3.75 -8.85 2.33
C ILE A 330 -4.49 -7.96 1.31
N VAL A 331 -5.80 -7.74 1.50
CA VAL A 331 -6.58 -6.82 0.65
C VAL A 331 -6.27 -5.35 0.91
N ALA A 332 -5.73 -4.98 2.08
CA ALA A 332 -5.42 -3.60 2.43
C ALA A 332 -4.45 -2.94 1.41
N PRO A 333 -3.27 -3.52 1.10
CA PRO A 333 -2.40 -2.95 0.08
C PRO A 333 -3.01 -3.01 -1.34
N VAL A 334 -3.86 -3.99 -1.65
CA VAL A 334 -4.61 -4.03 -2.93
C VAL A 334 -5.52 -2.81 -3.07
N VAL A 335 -6.18 -2.41 -1.98
CA VAL A 335 -7.04 -1.21 -1.94
C VAL A 335 -6.21 0.06 -2.13
N GLU A 336 -5.05 0.16 -1.46
CA GLU A 336 -4.14 1.30 -1.64
C GLU A 336 -3.68 1.43 -3.10
N GLY A 337 -3.34 0.31 -3.75
CA GLY A 337 -2.99 0.30 -5.17
C GLY A 337 -4.13 0.76 -6.09
N SER A 338 -5.35 0.28 -5.83
CA SER A 338 -6.56 0.70 -6.55
C SER A 338 -6.86 2.19 -6.37
N VAL A 339 -6.71 2.70 -5.15
CA VAL A 339 -6.86 4.13 -4.85
C VAL A 339 -5.81 4.96 -5.57
N ARG A 340 -4.54 4.56 -5.53
CA ARG A 340 -3.48 5.29 -6.20
C ARG A 340 -3.70 5.35 -7.72
N ALA A 341 -4.13 4.27 -8.36
CA ALA A 341 -4.48 4.28 -9.77
C ALA A 341 -5.64 5.26 -10.09
N ARG A 342 -6.65 5.34 -9.22
CA ARG A 342 -7.77 6.29 -9.35
C ARG A 342 -7.32 7.73 -9.13
N GLN A 343 -6.40 7.98 -8.20
CA GLN A 343 -5.80 9.28 -7.96
C GLN A 343 -4.97 9.72 -9.16
N ASP A 344 -4.16 8.83 -9.70
CA ASP A 344 -3.33 9.08 -10.87
C ASP A 344 -4.20 9.41 -12.10
N ARG A 345 -5.27 8.64 -12.34
CA ARG A 345 -6.29 8.93 -13.37
C ARG A 345 -6.96 10.30 -13.21
N ARG A 346 -7.14 10.77 -11.98
CA ARG A 346 -7.82 12.04 -11.66
C ARG A 346 -6.89 13.22 -11.47
N ASN A 347 -5.58 13.02 -11.60
CA ASN A 347 -4.56 14.01 -11.23
C ASN A 347 -4.78 14.55 -9.80
N ASP A 348 -5.02 13.64 -8.84
CA ASP A 348 -5.26 13.94 -7.43
C ASP A 348 -3.99 13.73 -6.60
N GLU A 349 -3.00 14.60 -6.78
CA GLU A 349 -1.68 14.48 -6.14
C GLU A 349 -1.73 14.58 -4.60
N GLU A 350 -2.75 15.26 -4.06
CA GLU A 350 -2.98 15.44 -2.63
C GLU A 350 -3.79 14.29 -1.99
N GLY A 351 -4.40 13.41 -2.79
CA GLY A 351 -5.27 12.34 -2.31
C GLY A 351 -6.60 12.83 -1.73
N SER A 352 -7.11 13.97 -2.19
CA SER A 352 -8.32 14.62 -1.67
C SER A 352 -9.62 14.08 -2.26
N LYS A 353 -9.57 13.51 -3.48
CA LYS A 353 -10.75 13.10 -4.27
C LYS A 353 -11.05 11.61 -4.18
N VAL A 354 -10.07 10.80 -3.78
CA VAL A 354 -10.23 9.34 -3.63
C VAL A 354 -9.85 8.95 -2.21
N LEU A 355 -10.78 8.33 -1.48
CA LEU A 355 -10.63 7.94 -0.08
C LEU A 355 -10.48 6.41 0.05
N PRO A 356 -9.34 5.90 0.55
CA PRO A 356 -9.22 4.53 1.01
C PRO A 356 -9.86 4.35 2.40
N ILE A 357 -10.61 3.27 2.57
CA ILE A 357 -11.10 2.76 3.85
C ILE A 357 -10.72 1.28 3.97
N ASN A 358 -9.98 0.92 5.00
CA ASN A 358 -9.64 -0.48 5.29
C ASN A 358 -10.29 -0.93 6.61
N VAL A 359 -10.98 -2.06 6.56
CA VAL A 359 -11.74 -2.62 7.68
C VAL A 359 -11.15 -3.95 8.11
N HIS A 360 -10.77 -4.04 9.37
CA HIS A 360 -9.92 -5.09 9.93
C HIS A 360 -10.62 -5.85 11.06
N GLY A 361 -10.16 -7.06 11.33
CA GLY A 361 -10.48 -7.77 12.58
C GLY A 361 -9.39 -7.56 13.62
N ASP A 362 -9.72 -7.51 14.91
CA ASP A 362 -8.79 -7.23 16.00
C ASP A 362 -7.56 -8.14 16.03
N ALA A 363 -7.77 -9.46 16.00
CA ALA A 363 -6.66 -10.43 16.05
C ALA A 363 -5.79 -10.39 14.78
N ALA A 364 -6.41 -10.17 13.62
CA ALA A 364 -5.70 -10.15 12.34
C ALA A 364 -4.87 -8.86 12.17
N PHE A 365 -5.43 -7.71 12.56
CA PHE A 365 -4.75 -6.43 12.54
C PHE A 365 -3.46 -6.41 13.37
N ALA A 366 -3.48 -7.09 14.52
CA ALA A 366 -2.31 -7.23 15.39
C ALA A 366 -1.33 -8.33 14.93
N GLY A 367 -1.80 -9.35 14.21
CA GLY A 367 -1.05 -10.58 13.96
C GLY A 367 -0.49 -10.74 12.54
N GLN A 368 -0.99 -10.01 11.54
CA GLN A 368 -0.54 -10.15 10.14
C GLN A 368 0.50 -9.09 9.76
N GLY A 369 1.67 -9.54 9.31
CA GLY A 369 2.80 -8.66 8.95
C GLY A 369 2.50 -7.66 7.82
N VAL A 370 1.60 -8.01 6.89
CA VAL A 370 1.19 -7.12 5.79
C VAL A 370 0.56 -5.81 6.28
N VAL A 371 -0.02 -5.76 7.48
CA VAL A 371 -0.54 -4.53 8.09
C VAL A 371 0.60 -3.55 8.37
N MET A 372 1.71 -4.04 8.91
CA MET A 372 2.93 -3.26 9.14
C MET A 372 3.49 -2.72 7.83
N GLU A 373 3.61 -3.57 6.81
CA GLU A 373 4.12 -3.17 5.50
C GLU A 373 3.22 -2.12 4.82
N THR A 374 1.89 -2.22 5.00
CA THR A 374 0.93 -1.24 4.47
C THR A 374 1.03 0.10 5.20
N PHE A 375 1.17 0.10 6.53
CA PHE A 375 1.44 1.35 7.25
C PHE A 375 2.76 1.98 6.82
N GLN A 376 3.82 1.18 6.64
CA GLN A 376 5.12 1.66 6.20
C GLN A 376 5.06 2.39 4.85
N MET A 377 4.17 1.96 3.94
CA MET A 377 4.05 2.59 2.62
C MET A 377 3.20 3.87 2.61
N SER A 378 2.36 4.11 3.64
CA SER A 378 1.34 5.18 3.71
C SER A 378 1.84 6.59 3.36
N GLN A 379 3.10 6.91 3.67
CA GLN A 379 3.70 8.23 3.42
C GLN A 379 4.84 8.21 2.38
N THR A 380 5.19 7.04 1.85
CA THR A 380 6.25 6.92 0.85
C THR A 380 5.79 7.42 -0.52
N ARG A 381 6.63 8.15 -1.26
CA ARG A 381 6.23 8.83 -2.52
C ARG A 381 5.56 7.91 -3.56
N ALA A 382 6.00 6.65 -3.64
CA ALA A 382 5.53 5.69 -4.63
C ALA A 382 4.13 5.13 -4.34
N TYR A 383 3.73 5.15 -3.06
CA TYR A 383 2.57 4.42 -2.56
C TYR A 383 1.57 5.30 -1.80
N LYS A 384 1.96 6.49 -1.34
CA LYS A 384 1.07 7.39 -0.59
C LYS A 384 -0.25 7.64 -1.32
N THR A 385 -1.34 7.63 -0.56
CA THR A 385 -2.73 7.83 -1.01
C THR A 385 -3.44 8.96 -0.28
N GLY A 386 -2.69 9.81 0.44
CA GLY A 386 -3.25 10.92 1.21
C GLY A 386 -3.89 10.48 2.54
N GLY A 387 -3.44 9.35 3.08
CA GLY A 387 -3.90 8.79 4.35
C GLY A 387 -5.13 7.88 4.20
N THR A 388 -5.17 6.83 5.00
CA THR A 388 -6.25 5.83 5.03
C THR A 388 -7.04 5.89 6.34
N ILE A 389 -8.37 5.74 6.23
CA ILE A 389 -9.21 5.51 7.41
C ILE A 389 -9.21 4.01 7.70
N HIS A 390 -8.60 3.61 8.81
CA HIS A 390 -8.59 2.24 9.28
C HIS A 390 -9.68 2.05 10.33
N ILE A 391 -10.53 1.04 10.15
CA ILE A 391 -11.57 0.67 11.12
C ILE A 391 -11.28 -0.74 11.59
N VAL A 392 -11.05 -0.93 12.89
CA VAL A 392 -10.91 -2.26 13.48
C VAL A 392 -12.21 -2.63 14.16
N ILE A 393 -12.89 -3.67 13.65
CA ILE A 393 -14.08 -4.24 14.30
C ILE A 393 -13.60 -5.13 15.45
N ASN A 394 -13.27 -4.48 16.56
CA ASN A 394 -12.67 -5.11 17.72
C ASN A 394 -13.73 -5.76 18.59
N ASN A 395 -14.09 -6.97 18.19
CA ASN A 395 -15.07 -7.79 18.89
C ASN A 395 -14.48 -8.60 20.04
N GLN A 396 -13.20 -8.34 20.37
CA GLN A 396 -12.46 -8.91 21.50
C GLN A 396 -12.19 -10.42 21.41
N VAL A 397 -12.33 -11.03 20.22
CA VAL A 397 -12.10 -12.47 20.02
C VAL A 397 -11.71 -12.83 18.57
N GLY A 398 -10.50 -13.39 18.41
CA GLY A 398 -10.03 -13.99 17.16
C GLY A 398 -10.40 -15.48 17.08
N PHE A 399 -11.49 -15.81 16.39
CA PHE A 399 -12.05 -17.18 16.35
C PHE A 399 -12.37 -17.70 17.77
N THR A 400 -11.45 -18.45 18.40
CA THR A 400 -11.50 -19.00 19.77
C THR A 400 -10.45 -18.39 20.70
N THR A 401 -9.69 -17.38 20.24
CA THR A 401 -8.63 -16.73 21.01
C THR A 401 -9.13 -15.39 21.50
N SER A 402 -9.46 -15.28 22.78
CA SER A 402 -9.89 -14.02 23.42
C SER A 402 -8.95 -13.55 24.53
N HIS A 403 -8.07 -14.42 25.03
CA HIS A 403 -7.13 -14.05 26.07
C HIS A 403 -6.08 -13.07 25.49
N PRO A 404 -5.92 -11.86 26.05
CA PRO A 404 -5.05 -10.84 25.46
C PRO A 404 -3.60 -11.29 25.27
N LEU A 405 -3.04 -12.07 26.21
CA LEU A 405 -1.66 -12.58 26.12
C LEU A 405 -1.45 -13.63 25.02
N ASP A 406 -2.53 -14.25 24.52
CA ASP A 406 -2.45 -15.19 23.39
C ASP A 406 -2.68 -14.45 22.07
N ALA A 407 -3.51 -13.41 22.08
CA ALA A 407 -3.87 -12.66 20.87
C ALA A 407 -2.80 -11.65 20.44
N ARG A 408 -2.05 -11.04 21.38
CA ARG A 408 -1.08 -9.97 21.09
C ARG A 408 -0.09 -9.72 22.23
N SER A 409 0.96 -8.95 21.94
CA SER A 409 2.03 -8.58 22.91
C SER A 409 1.93 -7.13 23.43
N THR A 410 0.82 -6.44 23.16
CA THR A 410 0.60 -5.04 23.51
C THR A 410 -0.80 -4.83 24.10
N GLU A 411 -1.11 -3.65 24.63
CA GLU A 411 -2.40 -3.36 25.29
C GLU A 411 -3.56 -3.44 24.29
N TYR A 412 -3.44 -2.75 23.16
CA TYR A 412 -4.47 -2.63 22.13
C TYR A 412 -4.08 -3.40 20.88
N CYS A 413 -5.08 -3.95 20.18
CA CYS A 413 -4.84 -4.57 18.88
C CYS A 413 -4.34 -3.56 17.84
N THR A 414 -4.58 -2.26 18.07
CA THR A 414 -4.25 -1.15 17.17
C THR A 414 -2.86 -0.54 17.39
N ASP A 415 -2.09 -1.05 18.34
CA ASP A 415 -0.77 -0.50 18.68
C ASP A 415 0.22 -0.48 17.50
N ILE A 416 0.02 -1.35 16.50
CA ILE A 416 0.84 -1.36 15.28
C ILE A 416 0.82 0.00 14.55
N ALA A 417 -0.29 0.74 14.60
CA ALA A 417 -0.43 2.02 13.93
C ALA A 417 0.46 3.14 14.51
N LYS A 418 0.96 2.94 15.74
CA LYS A 418 1.92 3.87 16.38
C LYS A 418 3.25 3.92 15.61
N MET A 419 3.57 2.92 14.80
CA MET A 419 4.80 2.90 13.99
C MET A 419 4.91 4.10 13.05
N VAL A 420 3.78 4.59 12.51
CA VAL A 420 3.69 5.79 11.66
C VAL A 420 3.10 6.99 12.38
N GLN A 421 2.98 6.90 13.71
CA GLN A 421 2.39 7.94 14.55
C GLN A 421 0.95 8.29 14.16
N ALA A 422 0.16 7.31 13.68
CA ALA A 422 -1.25 7.56 13.41
C ALA A 422 -2.02 7.78 14.74
N PRO A 423 -2.97 8.73 14.80
CA PRO A 423 -3.89 8.83 15.93
C PRO A 423 -4.81 7.61 15.99
N ILE A 424 -5.13 7.18 17.21
CA ILE A 424 -6.01 6.02 17.46
C ILE A 424 -7.16 6.46 18.36
N PHE A 425 -8.38 6.15 17.96
CA PHE A 425 -9.60 6.42 18.73
C PHE A 425 -10.28 5.11 19.09
N HIS A 426 -10.19 4.72 20.37
CA HIS A 426 -10.92 3.58 20.90
C HIS A 426 -12.32 4.02 21.27
N VAL A 427 -13.33 3.41 20.68
CA VAL A 427 -14.72 3.85 20.86
C VAL A 427 -15.65 2.69 21.18
N ASN A 428 -16.50 2.90 22.19
CA ASN A 428 -17.49 1.92 22.62
C ASN A 428 -18.58 1.75 21.56
N GLY A 429 -18.72 0.55 21.02
CA GLY A 429 -19.71 0.22 19.99
C GLY A 429 -21.17 0.39 20.43
N ASP A 430 -21.46 0.42 21.74
CA ASP A 430 -22.81 0.68 22.28
C ASP A 430 -23.13 2.16 22.45
N ASP A 431 -22.21 3.07 22.12
CA ASP A 431 -22.48 4.52 22.12
C ASP A 431 -22.38 5.11 20.71
N PRO A 432 -23.45 5.02 19.90
CA PRO A 432 -23.44 5.48 18.51
C PRO A 432 -23.10 6.96 18.33
N ASP A 433 -23.46 7.82 19.28
CA ASP A 433 -23.08 9.25 19.24
C ASP A 433 -21.56 9.43 19.37
N ALA A 434 -20.91 8.66 20.26
CA ALA A 434 -19.46 8.69 20.40
C ALA A 434 -18.76 8.14 19.15
N VAL A 435 -19.28 7.06 18.58
CA VAL A 435 -18.79 6.49 17.32
C VAL A 435 -18.88 7.51 16.19
N LEU A 436 -20.02 8.18 16.05
CA LEU A 436 -20.21 9.23 15.03
C LEU A 436 -19.20 10.37 15.20
N HIS A 437 -18.97 10.82 16.43
CA HIS A 437 -17.98 11.87 16.69
C HIS A 437 -16.55 11.44 16.35
N ALA A 438 -16.11 10.26 16.79
CA ALA A 438 -14.78 9.74 16.46
C ALA A 438 -14.58 9.61 14.95
N THR A 439 -15.64 9.20 14.24
CA THR A 439 -15.68 9.07 12.78
C THR A 439 -15.50 10.41 12.08
N GLN A 440 -16.23 11.44 12.53
CA GLN A 440 -16.10 12.80 12.00
C GLN A 440 -14.70 13.36 12.20
N VAL A 441 -14.12 13.17 13.40
CA VAL A 441 -12.76 13.64 13.71
C VAL A 441 -11.71 12.88 12.90
N ALA A 442 -11.86 11.56 12.70
CA ALA A 442 -10.95 10.76 11.89
C ALA A 442 -10.92 11.24 10.43
N LEU A 443 -12.09 11.41 9.80
CA LEU A 443 -12.14 11.90 8.43
C LEU A 443 -11.58 13.34 8.32
N ASP A 444 -11.93 14.21 9.27
CA ASP A 444 -11.40 15.58 9.30
C ASP A 444 -9.87 15.60 9.45
N TYR A 445 -9.31 14.72 10.29
CA TYR A 445 -7.85 14.58 10.47
C TYR A 445 -7.19 14.11 9.18
N ARG A 446 -7.71 13.05 8.55
CA ARG A 446 -7.19 12.55 7.28
C ARG A 446 -7.24 13.62 6.20
N GLN A 447 -8.34 14.37 6.11
CA GLN A 447 -8.46 15.43 5.10
C GLN A 447 -7.52 16.60 5.37
N GLN A 448 -7.28 16.95 6.63
CA GLN A 448 -6.38 18.04 7.03
C GLN A 448 -4.91 17.69 6.85
N PHE A 449 -4.48 16.51 7.32
CA PHE A 449 -3.06 16.15 7.45
C PHE A 449 -2.57 15.12 6.44
N LYS A 450 -3.48 14.51 5.67
CA LYS A 450 -3.18 13.48 4.66
C LYS A 450 -2.42 12.27 5.22
N LYS A 451 -2.77 11.88 6.45
CA LYS A 451 -2.19 10.77 7.21
C LYS A 451 -3.24 9.77 7.64
N ASP A 452 -2.78 8.54 7.87
CA ASP A 452 -3.62 7.44 8.35
C ASP A 452 -4.18 7.75 9.73
N VAL A 453 -5.36 7.23 10.00
CA VAL A 453 -6.03 7.32 11.31
C VAL A 453 -6.77 6.02 11.59
N VAL A 454 -6.76 5.58 12.85
CA VAL A 454 -7.38 4.33 13.27
C VAL A 454 -8.55 4.58 14.20
N ILE A 455 -9.69 3.96 13.87
CA ILE A 455 -10.84 3.83 14.77
C ILE A 455 -10.88 2.38 15.26
N ASP A 456 -10.64 2.19 16.55
CA ASP A 456 -10.83 0.92 17.24
C ASP A 456 -12.28 0.84 17.75
N LEU A 457 -13.16 0.24 16.95
CA LEU A 457 -14.56 0.04 17.30
C LEU A 457 -14.68 -1.16 18.23
N VAL A 458 -14.59 -0.90 19.54
CA VAL A 458 -14.65 -1.93 20.58
C VAL A 458 -16.10 -2.38 20.73
N CYS A 459 -16.35 -3.61 20.32
CA CYS A 459 -17.67 -4.21 20.19
C CYS A 459 -17.65 -5.65 20.75
N TYR A 460 -18.62 -6.47 20.38
CA TYR A 460 -18.61 -7.91 20.70
C TYR A 460 -19.10 -8.75 19.52
N ARG A 461 -19.09 -10.08 19.67
CA ARG A 461 -19.63 -11.03 18.68
C ARG A 461 -20.79 -11.80 19.27
N ARG A 462 -22.02 -11.48 18.85
CA ARG A 462 -23.24 -12.07 19.41
C ARG A 462 -23.29 -13.60 19.29
N ARG A 463 -22.79 -14.15 18.19
CA ARG A 463 -22.79 -15.59 17.88
C ARG A 463 -21.36 -16.16 17.88
N GLY A 464 -21.21 -17.45 17.57
CA GLY A 464 -19.90 -18.08 17.31
C GLY A 464 -19.15 -17.42 16.13
N HIS A 465 -17.95 -17.91 15.81
CA HIS A 465 -17.18 -17.34 14.69
C HIS A 465 -17.92 -17.47 13.36
N ASN A 466 -18.65 -18.56 13.21
CA ASN A 466 -19.71 -18.72 12.23
C ASN A 466 -20.99 -19.16 12.96
N GLU A 467 -22.10 -19.18 12.25
CA GLU A 467 -23.42 -19.32 12.91
C GLU A 467 -23.80 -20.75 13.29
N ALA A 468 -22.94 -21.72 13.01
CA ALA A 468 -23.03 -23.09 13.50
C ALA A 468 -22.00 -23.41 14.60
N ASP A 469 -21.14 -22.45 14.97
CA ASP A 469 -20.09 -22.61 15.97
C ASP A 469 -20.62 -22.30 17.39
N GLU A 470 -20.23 -23.10 18.39
CA GLU A 470 -20.62 -22.93 19.80
C GLU A 470 -19.46 -22.31 20.60
N PRO A 471 -19.47 -20.98 20.82
CA PRO A 471 -18.33 -20.28 21.37
C PRO A 471 -18.20 -20.42 22.90
N SER A 472 -19.28 -20.83 23.60
CA SER A 472 -19.23 -21.03 25.06
C SER A 472 -18.28 -22.16 25.45
N GLY A 473 -17.91 -23.04 24.50
CA GLY A 473 -16.89 -24.06 24.71
C GLY A 473 -15.49 -23.50 25.03
N THR A 474 -15.19 -22.26 24.63
CA THR A 474 -13.89 -21.62 24.89
C THR A 474 -13.99 -20.24 25.56
N GLN A 475 -15.11 -19.52 25.42
CA GLN A 475 -15.35 -18.21 26.06
C GLN A 475 -16.64 -18.17 26.92
N PRO A 476 -16.82 -19.08 27.91
CA PRO A 476 -18.08 -19.21 28.65
C PRO A 476 -18.51 -17.93 29.37
N MET A 477 -17.57 -17.22 30.02
CA MET A 477 -17.90 -15.99 30.76
C MET A 477 -18.28 -14.83 29.85
N MET A 478 -17.60 -14.69 28.72
CA MET A 478 -17.90 -13.66 27.72
C MET A 478 -19.29 -13.88 27.12
N TYR A 479 -19.60 -15.13 26.72
CA TYR A 479 -20.89 -15.43 26.10
C TYR A 479 -22.06 -15.48 27.08
N ALA A 480 -21.81 -15.78 28.36
CA ALA A 480 -22.80 -15.57 29.43
C ALA A 480 -23.17 -14.08 29.53
N LYS A 481 -22.18 -13.18 29.51
CA LYS A 481 -22.42 -11.73 29.53
C LYS A 481 -23.13 -11.25 28.27
N ILE A 482 -22.68 -11.69 27.09
CA ILE A 482 -23.31 -11.36 25.81
C ILE A 482 -24.77 -11.79 25.79
N LYS A 483 -25.11 -12.98 26.31
CA LYS A 483 -26.49 -13.47 26.31
C LYS A 483 -27.48 -12.52 26.99
N ASP A 484 -27.07 -11.85 28.07
CA ASP A 484 -27.90 -10.94 28.85
C ASP A 484 -27.77 -9.47 28.39
N HIS A 485 -26.90 -9.19 27.42
CA HIS A 485 -26.58 -7.84 26.97
C HIS A 485 -27.50 -7.39 25.81
N PRO A 486 -28.28 -6.30 25.93
CA PRO A 486 -29.09 -5.78 24.84
C PRO A 486 -28.23 -5.37 23.63
N SER A 487 -28.82 -5.27 22.44
CA SER A 487 -28.09 -4.77 21.26
C SER A 487 -27.87 -3.26 21.31
N ALA A 488 -26.87 -2.77 20.59
CA ALA A 488 -26.60 -1.33 20.42
C ALA A 488 -27.85 -0.57 19.95
N ARG A 489 -28.61 -1.14 19.00
CA ARG A 489 -29.90 -0.58 18.53
C ARG A 489 -30.92 -0.46 19.65
N SER A 490 -31.07 -1.50 20.48
CA SER A 490 -32.02 -1.50 21.60
C SER A 490 -31.65 -0.48 22.67
N LEU A 491 -30.36 -0.39 23.02
CA LEU A 491 -29.83 0.59 23.97
C LEU A 491 -30.05 2.02 23.48
N TYR A 492 -29.73 2.27 22.22
CA TYR A 492 -29.84 3.60 21.63
C TYR A 492 -31.30 4.03 21.42
N ALA A 493 -32.19 3.13 20.98
CA ALA A 493 -33.62 3.40 20.88
C ALA A 493 -34.22 3.80 22.24
N LYS A 494 -33.91 3.02 23.30
CA LYS A 494 -34.34 3.34 24.66
C LYS A 494 -33.84 4.71 25.09
N ARG A 495 -32.55 5.01 24.87
CA ARG A 495 -31.95 6.31 25.21
C ARG A 495 -32.70 7.46 24.53
N LEU A 496 -33.03 7.33 23.25
CA LEU A 496 -33.72 8.39 22.51
C LEU A 496 -35.19 8.54 22.93
N VAL A 497 -35.87 7.46 23.32
CA VAL A 497 -37.23 7.50 23.89
C VAL A 497 -37.23 8.18 25.26
N ASP A 498 -36.29 7.79 26.15
CA ASP A 498 -36.14 8.39 27.48
C ASP A 498 -35.83 9.90 27.40
N GLN A 499 -35.15 10.33 26.33
CA GLN A 499 -34.85 11.74 26.04
C GLN A 499 -35.94 12.48 25.25
N GLY A 500 -37.04 11.81 24.89
CA GLY A 500 -38.16 12.41 24.15
C GLY A 500 -37.86 12.76 22.69
N VAL A 501 -36.83 12.17 22.07
CA VAL A 501 -36.45 12.42 20.68
C VAL A 501 -37.39 11.72 19.69
N LEU A 502 -37.90 10.54 20.05
CA LEU A 502 -38.93 9.78 19.32
C LEU A 502 -39.78 8.94 20.28
N SER A 503 -40.93 8.43 19.82
CA SER A 503 -41.76 7.51 20.60
C SER A 503 -41.35 6.05 20.40
N GLU A 504 -41.78 5.17 21.31
CA GLU A 504 -41.53 3.73 21.21
C GLU A 504 -42.18 3.11 19.96
N GLU A 505 -43.37 3.60 19.58
CA GLU A 505 -44.08 3.19 18.36
C GLU A 505 -43.30 3.55 17.11
N ALA A 506 -42.71 4.75 17.06
CA ALA A 506 -41.88 5.17 15.93
C ALA A 506 -40.63 4.28 15.79
N ALA A 507 -39.99 3.92 16.91
CA ALA A 507 -38.85 3.01 16.89
C ALA A 507 -39.22 1.59 16.42
N LYS A 508 -40.41 1.09 16.78
CA LYS A 508 -40.95 -0.19 16.31
C LYS A 508 -41.29 -0.17 14.82
N ALA A 509 -41.93 0.89 14.35
CA ALA A 509 -42.28 1.07 12.94
C ALA A 509 -41.05 0.96 12.02
N MET A 510 -39.89 1.52 12.40
CA MET A 510 -38.65 1.41 11.62
C MET A 510 -38.23 -0.06 11.35
N VAL A 511 -38.45 -0.96 12.32
CA VAL A 511 -38.12 -2.39 12.16
C VAL A 511 -39.05 -3.06 11.15
N GLU A 512 -40.34 -2.75 11.25
CA GLU A 512 -41.37 -3.30 10.37
C GLU A 512 -41.15 -2.82 8.94
N THR A 513 -40.94 -1.52 8.74
CA THR A 513 -40.65 -0.93 7.42
C THR A 513 -39.44 -1.59 6.76
N TYR A 514 -38.31 -1.69 7.48
CA TYR A 514 -37.11 -2.29 6.93
C TYR A 514 -37.31 -3.77 6.55
N ARG A 515 -38.04 -4.53 7.38
CA ARG A 515 -38.37 -5.92 7.09
C ARG A 515 -39.24 -6.06 5.84
N ASP A 516 -40.24 -5.19 5.69
CA ASP A 516 -41.13 -5.19 4.52
C ASP A 516 -40.35 -4.88 3.24
N ASP A 517 -39.42 -3.93 3.28
CA ASP A 517 -38.54 -3.61 2.15
C ASP A 517 -37.64 -4.79 1.75
N LEU A 518 -37.04 -5.50 2.72
CA LEU A 518 -36.25 -6.71 2.46
C LEU A 518 -37.08 -7.82 1.82
N VAL A 519 -38.32 -8.03 2.28
CA VAL A 519 -39.23 -9.06 1.75
C VAL A 519 -39.69 -8.69 0.34
N ALA A 520 -39.93 -7.40 0.07
CA ALA A 520 -40.29 -6.90 -1.25
C ALA A 520 -39.11 -6.92 -2.23
N GLY A 521 -37.87 -7.07 -1.76
CA GLY A 521 -36.66 -7.01 -2.60
C GLY A 521 -36.29 -5.58 -3.01
N ASN A 522 -36.75 -4.58 -2.27
CA ASN A 522 -36.40 -3.18 -2.50
C ASN A 522 -34.93 -2.93 -2.13
N HIS A 523 -34.29 -1.96 -2.81
CA HIS A 523 -32.98 -1.47 -2.36
C HIS A 523 -33.15 -0.73 -1.03
N VAL A 524 -32.33 -1.09 -0.05
CA VAL A 524 -32.39 -0.54 1.33
C VAL A 524 -31.20 0.37 1.68
N ALA A 525 -30.24 0.53 0.77
CA ALA A 525 -29.18 1.51 0.92
C ALA A 525 -29.73 2.92 0.73
N ASN A 526 -29.33 3.84 1.61
CA ASN A 526 -29.73 5.23 1.50
C ASN A 526 -28.99 5.90 0.34
N ALA A 527 -29.68 6.82 -0.33
CA ALA A 527 -29.11 7.69 -1.36
C ALA A 527 -28.49 6.95 -2.57
N LEU A 528 -28.84 5.69 -2.81
CA LEU A 528 -28.38 4.91 -3.96
C LEU A 528 -28.80 5.59 -5.28
N VAL A 529 -27.83 5.78 -6.19
CA VAL A 529 -28.07 6.33 -7.52
C VAL A 529 -28.38 5.19 -8.48
N GLN A 530 -29.60 5.20 -9.04
CA GLN A 530 -30.08 4.17 -9.98
C GLN A 530 -29.53 4.36 -11.40
N GLU A 531 -29.25 5.61 -11.79
CA GLU A 531 -28.66 5.98 -13.08
C GLU A 531 -27.28 6.64 -12.84
N PRO A 532 -26.24 5.83 -12.60
CA PRO A 532 -24.95 6.34 -12.16
C PRO A 532 -24.19 7.05 -13.28
N ASN A 533 -23.44 8.09 -12.93
CA ASN A 533 -22.60 8.80 -13.90
C ASN A 533 -21.46 7.90 -14.40
N ALA A 534 -21.55 7.49 -15.68
CA ALA A 534 -20.60 6.60 -16.34
C ALA A 534 -19.14 7.11 -16.28
N SER A 535 -18.91 8.43 -16.21
CA SER A 535 -17.55 9.00 -16.15
C SER A 535 -16.78 8.67 -14.86
N LEU A 536 -17.46 8.18 -13.81
CA LEU A 536 -16.81 7.75 -12.57
C LEU A 536 -16.21 6.33 -12.68
N PHE A 537 -16.70 5.52 -13.62
CA PHE A 537 -16.26 4.14 -13.82
C PHE A 537 -14.99 4.07 -14.67
N VAL A 538 -14.23 2.99 -14.51
CA VAL A 538 -13.17 2.63 -15.47
C VAL A 538 -13.84 1.81 -16.56
N ASP A 539 -13.65 2.19 -17.82
CA ASP A 539 -14.18 1.41 -18.94
C ASP A 539 -13.28 0.18 -19.20
N TRP A 540 -13.81 -1.00 -18.88
CA TRP A 540 -13.18 -2.29 -19.14
C TRP A 540 -13.68 -2.95 -20.42
N ALA A 541 -14.72 -2.42 -21.08
CA ALA A 541 -15.32 -3.03 -22.25
C ALA A 541 -14.30 -3.38 -23.36
N PRO A 542 -13.26 -2.55 -23.63
CA PRO A 542 -12.25 -2.90 -24.64
C PRO A 542 -11.41 -4.14 -24.31
N TYR A 543 -11.38 -4.58 -23.05
CA TYR A 543 -10.47 -5.63 -22.54
C TYR A 543 -11.19 -6.92 -22.11
N LEU A 544 -12.53 -6.96 -22.19
CA LEU A 544 -13.34 -8.10 -21.77
C LEU A 544 -13.81 -8.93 -22.97
N GLY A 545 -14.02 -10.23 -22.73
CA GLY A 545 -14.62 -11.14 -23.73
C GLY A 545 -13.66 -11.68 -24.80
N HIS A 546 -12.39 -11.29 -24.78
CA HIS A 546 -11.37 -11.77 -25.72
C HIS A 546 -10.89 -13.18 -25.36
N GLU A 547 -10.71 -14.03 -26.36
CA GLU A 547 -9.99 -15.29 -26.21
C GLU A 547 -8.48 -15.05 -26.16
N TRP A 548 -7.75 -15.93 -25.48
CA TRP A 548 -6.30 -15.80 -25.41
C TRP A 548 -5.67 -15.96 -26.80
N THR A 549 -4.74 -15.06 -27.15
CA THR A 549 -3.93 -15.16 -28.37
C THR A 549 -2.49 -14.73 -28.11
N GLY A 550 -1.53 -15.40 -28.75
CA GLY A 550 -0.12 -15.02 -28.77
C GLY A 550 0.18 -13.83 -29.68
N ASP A 551 -0.72 -13.52 -30.61
CA ASP A 551 -0.53 -12.53 -31.66
C ASP A 551 -0.81 -11.10 -31.21
N ALA A 552 0.10 -10.19 -31.56
CA ALA A 552 -0.09 -8.75 -31.49
C ALA A 552 0.88 -8.06 -32.46
N ASP A 553 0.42 -7.04 -33.18
CA ASP A 553 1.30 -6.19 -33.96
C ASP A 553 2.05 -5.24 -33.01
N THR A 554 3.33 -5.52 -32.81
CA THR A 554 4.22 -4.73 -31.95
C THR A 554 5.23 -3.92 -32.75
N THR A 555 5.09 -3.88 -34.08
CA THR A 555 5.98 -3.15 -34.98
C THR A 555 5.89 -1.65 -34.75
N ILE A 556 6.92 -0.93 -35.21
CA ILE A 556 6.98 0.52 -35.18
C ILE A 556 7.81 1.02 -36.36
N ASP A 557 7.46 2.18 -36.90
CA ASP A 557 8.24 2.82 -37.95
C ASP A 557 9.71 2.99 -37.51
N MET A 558 10.64 2.55 -38.36
CA MET A 558 12.08 2.56 -38.07
C MET A 558 12.59 3.97 -37.76
N LYS A 559 12.14 4.98 -38.51
CA LYS A 559 12.57 6.36 -38.30
C LYS A 559 12.06 6.88 -36.96
N ARG A 560 10.81 6.55 -36.58
CA ARG A 560 10.27 6.89 -35.27
C ARG A 560 11.03 6.19 -34.14
N LEU A 561 11.32 4.90 -34.29
CA LEU A 561 12.13 4.14 -33.33
C LEU A 561 13.50 4.79 -33.09
N GLN A 562 14.20 5.18 -34.16
CA GLN A 562 15.49 5.86 -34.07
C GLN A 562 15.41 7.21 -33.36
N GLN A 563 14.34 7.99 -33.58
CA GLN A 563 14.10 9.25 -32.88
C GLN A 563 13.90 9.04 -31.38
N LEU A 564 13.08 8.06 -31.00
CA LEU A 564 12.84 7.71 -29.60
C LEU A 564 14.12 7.19 -28.93
N ALA A 565 14.86 6.32 -29.62
CA ALA A 565 16.14 5.80 -29.17
C ALA A 565 17.18 6.91 -28.92
N ALA A 566 17.24 7.93 -29.78
CA ALA A 566 18.08 9.09 -29.57
C ALA A 566 17.62 9.89 -28.33
N ARG A 567 16.32 10.20 -28.26
CA ARG A 567 15.73 11.02 -27.19
C ARG A 567 15.91 10.42 -25.81
N MET A 568 15.70 9.10 -25.64
CA MET A 568 15.87 8.44 -24.34
C MET A 568 17.34 8.42 -23.85
N CYS A 569 18.31 8.72 -24.72
CA CYS A 569 19.74 8.80 -24.40
C CYS A 569 20.23 10.23 -24.13
N GLU A 570 19.34 11.23 -24.19
CA GLU A 570 19.64 12.62 -23.89
C GLU A 570 19.67 12.83 -22.38
N VAL A 571 20.72 13.48 -21.90
CA VAL A 571 20.87 13.96 -20.53
C VAL A 571 21.31 15.42 -20.62
N PRO A 572 20.56 16.39 -20.07
CA PRO A 572 20.83 17.81 -20.24
C PRO A 572 22.18 18.28 -19.67
N ASP A 573 22.72 19.35 -20.28
CA ASP A 573 23.87 20.10 -19.77
C ASP A 573 23.53 20.69 -18.39
N GLY A 574 24.01 20.06 -17.31
CA GLY A 574 23.69 20.44 -15.93
C GLY A 574 23.53 19.25 -14.99
N VAL A 575 23.16 18.09 -15.53
CA VAL A 575 23.15 16.83 -14.79
C VAL A 575 24.54 16.21 -14.88
N ASP A 576 25.31 16.29 -13.80
CA ASP A 576 26.65 15.69 -13.73
C ASP A 576 26.51 14.18 -13.53
N VAL A 577 26.79 13.40 -14.58
CA VAL A 577 26.56 11.96 -14.58
C VAL A 577 27.80 11.22 -14.08
N GLN A 578 27.59 10.25 -13.18
CA GLN A 578 28.67 9.38 -12.70
C GLN A 578 29.38 8.66 -13.86
N ARG A 579 30.71 8.52 -13.80
CA ARG A 579 31.57 8.04 -14.89
C ARG A 579 31.14 6.73 -15.57
N GLN A 580 30.74 5.71 -14.80
CA GLN A 580 30.27 4.42 -15.34
C GLN A 580 28.88 4.54 -15.95
N VAL A 581 28.00 5.36 -15.38
CA VAL A 581 26.67 5.64 -15.96
C VAL A 581 26.82 6.40 -17.28
N ALA A 582 27.71 7.40 -17.34
CA ALA A 582 28.04 8.11 -18.57
C ALA A 582 28.53 7.16 -19.66
N LYS A 583 29.33 6.15 -19.29
CA LYS A 583 29.78 5.10 -20.21
C LYS A 583 28.63 4.27 -20.76
N ILE A 584 27.66 3.89 -19.92
CA ILE A 584 26.45 3.18 -20.37
C ILE A 584 25.67 4.02 -21.38
N TYR A 585 25.46 5.31 -21.12
CA TYR A 585 24.78 6.21 -22.07
C TYR A 585 25.57 6.41 -23.37
N GLU A 586 26.90 6.46 -23.32
CA GLU A 586 27.76 6.48 -24.52
C GLU A 586 27.56 5.22 -25.36
N ASP A 587 27.55 4.05 -24.74
CA ASP A 587 27.34 2.78 -25.44
C ASP A 587 25.90 2.68 -26.00
N ARG A 588 24.90 3.21 -25.30
CA ARG A 588 23.52 3.35 -25.82
C ARG A 588 23.43 4.25 -27.05
N ARG A 589 24.21 5.34 -27.12
CA ARG A 589 24.29 6.17 -28.34
C ARG A 589 24.93 5.43 -29.51
N LYS A 590 25.94 4.58 -29.24
CA LYS A 590 26.52 3.71 -30.28
C LYS A 590 25.54 2.65 -30.75
N MET A 591 24.76 2.07 -29.85
CA MET A 591 23.67 1.14 -30.17
C MET A 591 22.61 1.81 -31.05
N GLN A 592 22.16 3.02 -30.67
CA GLN A 592 21.24 3.83 -31.44
C GLN A 592 21.77 4.15 -32.85
N ALA A 593 23.08 4.39 -32.99
CA ALA A 593 23.72 4.65 -34.28
C ALA A 593 24.03 3.37 -35.10
N GLY A 594 23.67 2.18 -34.62
CA GLY A 594 23.96 0.90 -35.27
C GLY A 594 25.43 0.44 -35.18
N GLY A 595 26.26 1.12 -34.38
CA GLY A 595 27.67 0.77 -34.18
C GLY A 595 27.92 -0.32 -33.15
N LEU A 596 26.91 -0.68 -32.35
CA LEU A 596 26.92 -1.79 -31.39
C LEU A 596 25.56 -2.50 -31.42
N GLY A 597 25.55 -3.82 -31.19
CA GLY A 597 24.32 -4.58 -30.99
C GLY A 597 23.56 -4.09 -29.75
N LEU A 598 22.23 -4.06 -29.84
CA LEU A 598 21.37 -3.61 -28.74
C LEU A 598 21.43 -4.63 -27.61
N ASN A 599 21.72 -4.19 -26.38
CA ASN A 599 21.65 -5.05 -25.19
C ASN A 599 20.27 -4.99 -24.52
N TRP A 600 20.08 -5.84 -23.51
CA TRP A 600 18.81 -5.95 -22.78
C TRP A 600 18.29 -4.63 -22.24
N GLY A 601 19.13 -3.91 -21.47
CA GLY A 601 18.72 -2.67 -20.83
C GLY A 601 18.35 -1.57 -21.83
N PHE A 602 18.95 -1.54 -23.02
CA PHE A 602 18.57 -0.62 -24.08
C PHE A 602 17.22 -1.00 -24.70
N ALA A 603 17.04 -2.27 -25.10
CA ALA A 603 15.79 -2.72 -25.73
C ALA A 603 14.58 -2.61 -24.78
N GLU A 604 14.77 -2.94 -23.49
CA GLU A 604 13.77 -2.76 -22.44
C GLU A 604 13.36 -1.28 -22.29
N THR A 605 14.34 -0.38 -22.18
CA THR A 605 14.06 1.07 -22.06
C THR A 605 13.37 1.62 -23.33
N LEU A 606 13.71 1.08 -24.50
CA LEU A 606 13.09 1.47 -25.77
C LEU A 606 11.66 0.94 -25.90
N ALA A 607 11.32 -0.22 -25.32
CA ALA A 607 9.93 -0.66 -25.21
C ALA A 607 9.10 0.33 -24.37
N TYR A 608 9.67 0.87 -23.30
CA TYR A 608 9.00 1.92 -22.52
C TYR A 608 8.81 3.20 -23.34
N ALA A 609 9.86 3.68 -24.01
CA ALA A 609 9.79 4.87 -24.84
C ALA A 609 8.72 4.76 -25.95
N THR A 610 8.62 3.60 -26.60
CA THR A 610 7.64 3.37 -27.68
C THR A 610 6.20 3.24 -27.17
N LEU A 611 5.99 2.68 -25.97
CA LEU A 611 4.66 2.63 -25.36
C LEU A 611 4.19 4.02 -24.91
N LEU A 612 5.08 4.83 -24.34
CA LEU A 612 4.79 6.23 -24.01
C LEU A 612 4.43 7.03 -25.28
N ASP A 613 5.16 6.83 -26.37
CA ASP A 613 4.86 7.46 -27.67
C ASP A 613 3.47 7.07 -28.20
N GLN A 614 3.03 5.85 -27.92
CA GLN A 614 1.72 5.32 -28.33
C GLN A 614 0.59 5.65 -27.35
N GLY A 615 0.82 6.46 -26.31
CA GLY A 615 -0.24 6.91 -25.41
C GLY A 615 -0.44 6.05 -24.16
N HIS A 616 0.45 5.09 -23.86
CA HIS A 616 0.31 4.20 -22.72
C HIS A 616 1.15 4.70 -21.52
N PRO A 617 0.53 4.97 -20.36
CA PRO A 617 1.27 5.25 -19.13
C PRO A 617 2.06 4.01 -18.67
N ILE A 618 3.13 4.24 -17.92
CA ILE A 618 3.98 3.18 -17.41
C ILE A 618 4.26 3.43 -15.93
N ARG A 619 4.11 2.38 -15.12
CA ARG A 619 4.47 2.36 -13.71
C ARG A 619 5.41 1.18 -13.44
N ILE A 620 6.58 1.47 -12.89
CA ILE A 620 7.58 0.47 -12.50
C ILE A 620 7.93 0.69 -11.04
N THR A 621 7.70 -0.33 -10.21
CA THR A 621 8.17 -0.34 -8.82
C THR A 621 8.86 -1.66 -8.48
N GLY A 622 9.68 -1.61 -7.44
CA GLY A 622 10.50 -2.72 -6.99
C GLY A 622 11.77 -2.19 -6.33
N GLN A 623 12.52 -3.05 -5.68
CA GLN A 623 13.72 -2.63 -4.96
C GLN A 623 14.80 -2.22 -5.97
N ASP A 624 15.30 -0.98 -5.84
CA ASP A 624 16.38 -0.42 -6.66
C ASP A 624 16.12 -0.34 -8.19
N VAL A 625 14.86 -0.39 -8.63
CA VAL A 625 14.48 -0.45 -10.06
C VAL A 625 14.93 0.76 -10.87
N GLY A 626 15.11 1.94 -10.26
CA GLY A 626 15.54 3.15 -10.95
C GLY A 626 16.91 2.99 -11.62
N ARG A 627 17.84 2.32 -10.92
CA ARG A 627 19.14 1.89 -11.45
C ARG A 627 19.05 0.51 -12.11
N GLY A 628 18.19 -0.35 -11.57
CA GLY A 628 18.18 -1.79 -11.75
C GLY A 628 19.22 -2.46 -10.85
N THR A 629 18.85 -3.58 -10.23
CA THR A 629 19.70 -4.37 -9.32
C THR A 629 21.09 -4.59 -9.91
N PHE A 630 21.15 -5.03 -11.17
CA PHE A 630 22.40 -5.35 -11.88
C PHE A 630 23.05 -4.15 -12.61
N SER A 631 22.64 -2.93 -12.28
CA SER A 631 23.16 -1.68 -12.86
C SER A 631 23.08 -1.67 -14.40
N HIS A 632 21.94 -2.11 -14.93
CA HIS A 632 21.71 -2.27 -16.38
C HIS A 632 20.70 -1.26 -16.93
N ARG A 633 19.79 -0.75 -16.09
CA ARG A 633 18.66 0.09 -16.51
C ARG A 633 18.98 1.57 -16.50
N HIS A 634 19.47 2.10 -15.37
CA HIS A 634 19.78 3.53 -15.21
C HIS A 634 18.71 4.47 -15.82
N ALA A 635 17.43 4.17 -15.59
CA ALA A 635 16.34 5.02 -16.04
C ALA A 635 16.26 6.30 -15.21
N VAL A 636 16.71 6.25 -13.94
CA VAL A 636 16.92 7.41 -13.08
C VAL A 636 18.41 7.76 -13.05
N VAL A 637 18.74 8.96 -13.52
CA VAL A 637 20.10 9.49 -13.52
C VAL A 637 20.25 10.46 -12.34
N HIS A 638 21.19 10.18 -11.44
CA HIS A 638 21.47 11.03 -10.28
C HIS A 638 22.61 12.00 -10.58
N ASN A 639 22.34 13.29 -10.43
CA ASN A 639 23.32 14.36 -10.52
C ASN A 639 24.33 14.25 -9.37
N GLN A 640 25.61 14.09 -9.70
CA GLN A 640 26.67 13.92 -8.70
C GLN A 640 26.97 15.20 -7.90
N LYS A 641 26.50 16.37 -8.37
CA LYS A 641 26.74 17.65 -7.68
C LYS A 641 25.81 17.87 -6.49
N ASP A 642 24.54 17.54 -6.63
CA ASP A 642 23.49 17.93 -5.68
C ASP A 642 22.51 16.78 -5.31
N GLY A 643 22.63 15.62 -5.96
CA GLY A 643 21.74 14.47 -5.73
C GLY A 643 20.38 14.56 -6.42
N SER A 644 20.10 15.63 -7.17
CA SER A 644 18.89 15.75 -7.99
C SER A 644 18.80 14.65 -9.03
N THR A 645 17.58 14.27 -9.42
CA THR A 645 17.34 13.18 -10.35
C THR A 645 16.80 13.68 -11.68
N TYR A 646 17.29 13.12 -12.77
CA TYR A 646 16.75 13.29 -14.12
C TYR A 646 16.33 11.94 -14.70
N VAL A 647 15.12 11.88 -15.27
CA VAL A 647 14.55 10.66 -15.87
C VAL A 647 14.24 10.96 -17.34
N PRO A 648 15.06 10.48 -18.30
CA PRO A 648 14.83 10.77 -19.72
C PRO A 648 13.44 10.35 -20.21
N LEU A 649 12.92 9.22 -19.71
CA LEU A 649 11.59 8.72 -20.06
C LEU A 649 10.43 9.60 -19.58
N GLN A 650 10.66 10.55 -18.67
CA GLN A 650 9.69 11.59 -18.29
C GLN A 650 9.75 12.84 -19.20
N ASN A 651 10.70 12.87 -20.14
CA ASN A 651 11.04 14.05 -20.96
C ASN A 651 11.13 13.72 -22.47
N MET A 652 10.39 12.70 -22.91
CA MET A 652 10.34 12.23 -24.29
C MET A 652 9.59 13.20 -25.21
N ALA A 653 8.46 13.75 -24.76
CA ALA A 653 7.66 14.72 -25.49
C ALA A 653 6.79 15.57 -24.55
N ASP A 654 6.40 16.77 -24.99
CA ASP A 654 5.43 17.59 -24.27
C ASP A 654 4.06 16.89 -24.24
N GLY A 655 3.42 16.84 -23.07
CA GLY A 655 2.11 16.20 -22.91
C GLY A 655 2.12 14.68 -23.03
N GLN A 656 3.29 14.02 -22.94
CA GLN A 656 3.39 12.56 -22.95
C GLN A 656 2.57 11.90 -21.82
N PRO A 657 2.21 10.61 -21.97
CA PRO A 657 1.67 9.83 -20.86
C PRO A 657 2.63 9.78 -19.68
N ARG A 658 2.05 9.53 -18.50
CA ARG A 658 2.79 9.46 -17.25
C ARG A 658 3.78 8.28 -17.26
N PHE A 659 5.04 8.57 -16.98
CA PHE A 659 6.06 7.56 -16.67
C PHE A 659 6.46 7.68 -15.20
N THR A 660 6.19 6.63 -14.43
CA THR A 660 6.49 6.55 -13.00
C THR A 660 7.47 5.40 -12.77
N ILE A 661 8.64 5.72 -12.22
CA ILE A 661 9.59 4.72 -11.74
C ILE A 661 10.06 5.09 -10.34
N HIS A 662 9.88 4.17 -9.40
CA HIS A 662 10.27 4.40 -8.01
C HIS A 662 10.85 3.13 -7.40
N ASP A 663 11.96 3.31 -6.69
CA ASP A 663 12.48 2.28 -5.81
C ASP A 663 11.48 2.06 -4.66
N SER A 664 11.03 0.82 -4.51
CA SER A 664 10.14 0.43 -3.42
C SER A 664 10.88 0.46 -2.09
N PHE A 665 10.13 0.53 -1.00
CA PHE A 665 10.67 0.10 0.29
C PHE A 665 10.85 -1.43 0.27
N LEU A 666 11.57 -1.96 1.26
CA LEU A 666 11.97 -3.36 1.31
C LEU A 666 10.80 -4.24 1.80
N SER A 667 9.85 -4.46 0.90
CA SER A 667 8.68 -5.32 1.05
C SER A 667 8.38 -5.97 -0.30
N GLU A 668 8.11 -7.26 -0.28
CA GLU A 668 7.60 -8.00 -1.44
C GLU A 668 6.09 -8.17 -1.36
N GLU A 669 5.54 -8.56 -0.21
CA GLU A 669 4.12 -8.91 -0.05
C GLU A 669 3.19 -7.72 -0.30
N ALA A 670 3.33 -6.65 0.47
CA ALA A 670 2.45 -5.50 0.33
C ALA A 670 2.70 -4.72 -0.96
N VAL A 671 3.96 -4.61 -1.43
CA VAL A 671 4.27 -3.95 -2.70
C VAL A 671 3.66 -4.69 -3.88
N LEU A 672 3.77 -6.02 -3.96
CA LEU A 672 3.16 -6.78 -5.05
C LEU A 672 1.62 -6.70 -5.01
N ALA A 673 1.04 -6.75 -3.81
CA ALA A 673 -0.41 -6.56 -3.64
C ALA A 673 -0.87 -5.18 -4.10
N PHE A 674 -0.09 -4.13 -3.80
CA PHE A 674 -0.33 -2.78 -4.28
C PHE A 674 -0.32 -2.72 -5.82
N GLU A 675 0.71 -3.27 -6.46
CA GLU A 675 0.78 -3.25 -7.93
C GLU A 675 -0.31 -4.09 -8.59
N TYR A 676 -0.79 -5.16 -7.94
CA TYR A 676 -2.01 -5.87 -8.37
C TYR A 676 -3.24 -4.95 -8.30
N GLY A 677 -3.44 -4.23 -7.19
CA GLY A 677 -4.53 -3.26 -7.04
C GLY A 677 -4.49 -2.14 -8.07
N TYR A 678 -3.28 -1.63 -8.36
CA TYR A 678 -3.06 -0.62 -9.39
C TYR A 678 -3.35 -1.16 -10.78
N SER A 679 -2.77 -2.32 -11.15
CA SER A 679 -2.94 -2.93 -12.48
C SER A 679 -4.37 -3.36 -12.76
N THR A 680 -5.05 -3.88 -11.74
CA THR A 680 -6.48 -4.16 -11.88
C THR A 680 -7.26 -2.87 -12.03
N THR A 681 -6.78 -1.68 -11.73
CA THR A 681 -7.58 -0.44 -11.85
C THR A 681 -7.23 0.39 -13.08
N ALA A 682 -6.01 0.27 -13.59
CA ALA A 682 -5.50 1.01 -14.75
C ALA A 682 -5.18 0.06 -15.92
N PRO A 683 -6.17 -0.37 -16.73
CA PRO A 683 -5.95 -1.33 -17.80
C PRO A 683 -5.08 -0.79 -18.94
N ASN A 684 -5.03 0.53 -19.15
CA ASN A 684 -4.24 1.09 -20.24
C ASN A 684 -2.73 1.17 -19.90
N ASP A 685 -2.37 0.95 -18.64
CA ASP A 685 -1.02 1.17 -18.13
C ASP A 685 -0.18 -0.12 -18.24
N LEU A 686 1.11 0.04 -18.55
CA LEU A 686 2.09 -1.01 -18.26
C LEU A 686 2.50 -0.92 -16.80
N VAL A 687 2.01 -1.86 -15.99
CA VAL A 687 2.35 -1.95 -14.57
C VAL A 687 3.34 -3.07 -14.36
N ILE A 688 4.52 -2.72 -13.84
CA ILE A 688 5.62 -3.64 -13.62
C ILE A 688 6.00 -3.64 -12.14
N TRP A 689 6.04 -4.83 -11.57
CA TRP A 689 6.78 -5.11 -10.34
C TRP A 689 8.06 -5.88 -10.68
N GLU A 690 9.21 -5.40 -10.23
CA GLU A 690 10.49 -6.11 -10.38
C GLU A 690 11.04 -6.53 -9.02
N ALA A 691 11.30 -7.83 -8.86
CA ALA A 691 11.98 -8.38 -7.70
C ALA A 691 13.48 -8.09 -7.78
N GLN A 692 14.16 -7.88 -6.64
CA GLN A 692 15.61 -7.67 -6.64
C GLN A 692 16.35 -8.90 -7.20
N PHE A 693 15.96 -10.08 -6.70
CA PHE A 693 16.22 -11.38 -7.28
C PHE A 693 14.89 -12.12 -7.38
N GLY A 694 14.76 -12.97 -8.39
CA GLY A 694 13.54 -13.72 -8.63
C GLY A 694 13.14 -14.54 -7.41
N ASP A 695 14.09 -15.10 -6.67
CA ASP A 695 13.92 -15.93 -5.48
C ASP A 695 13.03 -15.29 -4.39
N PHE A 696 13.09 -13.98 -4.22
CA PHE A 696 12.43 -13.25 -3.12
C PHE A 696 10.94 -13.02 -3.33
N PHE A 697 10.40 -13.31 -4.52
CA PHE A 697 8.94 -13.23 -4.75
C PHE A 697 8.12 -14.08 -3.78
N ASN A 698 8.74 -15.11 -3.20
CA ASN A 698 8.11 -16.04 -2.28
C ASN A 698 7.58 -15.37 -1.00
N GLY A 699 8.08 -14.18 -0.62
CA GLY A 699 7.49 -13.36 0.43
C GLY A 699 6.05 -12.94 0.11
N ALA A 700 5.73 -12.78 -1.17
CA ALA A 700 4.42 -12.36 -1.68
C ALA A 700 3.54 -13.52 -2.19
N GLN A 701 3.79 -14.75 -1.71
CA GLN A 701 3.13 -15.95 -2.26
C GLN A 701 1.59 -15.88 -2.17
N VAL A 702 1.04 -15.29 -1.10
CA VAL A 702 -0.42 -15.12 -0.95
C VAL A 702 -0.99 -14.28 -2.10
N VAL A 703 -0.29 -13.22 -2.51
CA VAL A 703 -0.71 -12.37 -3.63
C VAL A 703 -0.70 -13.16 -4.93
N VAL A 704 0.37 -13.92 -5.17
CA VAL A 704 0.52 -14.75 -6.37
C VAL A 704 -0.60 -15.81 -6.45
N ASP A 705 -0.83 -16.55 -5.37
CA ASP A 705 -1.80 -17.65 -5.33
C ASP A 705 -3.25 -17.15 -5.37
N GLN A 706 -3.55 -16.10 -4.63
CA GLN A 706 -4.92 -15.72 -4.31
C GLN A 706 -5.43 -14.53 -5.12
N PHE A 707 -4.58 -13.83 -5.86
CA PHE A 707 -4.99 -12.70 -6.70
C PHE A 707 -4.51 -12.87 -8.13
N ILE A 708 -3.20 -13.04 -8.34
CA ILE A 708 -2.59 -13.04 -9.67
C ILE A 708 -3.01 -14.27 -10.46
N SER A 709 -2.86 -15.47 -9.90
CA SER A 709 -3.17 -16.71 -10.62
C SER A 709 -4.67 -17.06 -10.66
N SER A 710 -5.48 -16.52 -9.74
CA SER A 710 -6.86 -16.98 -9.52
C SER A 710 -7.93 -15.89 -9.54
N GLY A 711 -7.57 -14.61 -9.62
CA GLY A 711 -8.52 -13.49 -9.55
C GLY A 711 -9.53 -13.47 -10.71
N GLU A 712 -9.12 -13.85 -11.91
CA GLU A 712 -10.03 -13.93 -13.05
C GLU A 712 -11.04 -15.08 -12.91
N THR A 713 -10.57 -16.28 -12.58
CA THR A 713 -11.43 -17.46 -12.41
C THR A 713 -12.40 -17.31 -11.24
N LYS A 714 -11.98 -16.70 -10.13
CA LYS A 714 -12.81 -16.50 -8.93
C LYS A 714 -13.80 -15.34 -9.06
N TRP A 715 -13.36 -14.22 -9.63
CA TRP A 715 -14.07 -12.94 -9.52
C TRP A 715 -14.36 -12.28 -10.88
N GLY A 716 -13.97 -12.91 -12.00
CA GLY A 716 -14.00 -12.28 -13.32
C GLY A 716 -13.01 -11.11 -13.44
N ARG A 717 -12.04 -11.00 -12.51
CA ARG A 717 -11.16 -9.85 -12.43
C ARG A 717 -9.89 -10.03 -13.25
N VAL A 718 -9.85 -9.35 -14.40
CA VAL A 718 -8.66 -9.31 -15.27
C VAL A 718 -7.56 -8.39 -14.68
N CYS A 719 -6.29 -8.72 -14.96
CA CYS A 719 -5.10 -8.05 -14.43
C CYS A 719 -3.97 -8.08 -15.47
N GLY A 720 -3.34 -6.93 -15.74
CA GLY A 720 -2.24 -6.80 -16.71
C GLY A 720 -0.84 -6.77 -16.10
N LEU A 721 -0.70 -7.10 -14.80
CA LEU A 721 0.53 -6.93 -14.04
C LEU A 721 1.68 -7.74 -14.66
N THR A 722 2.84 -7.11 -14.81
CA THR A 722 4.08 -7.75 -15.23
C THR A 722 4.98 -7.96 -14.02
N MET A 723 5.43 -9.18 -13.79
CA MET A 723 6.43 -9.54 -12.77
C MET A 723 7.76 -9.82 -13.46
N LEU A 724 8.76 -8.98 -13.24
CA LEU A 724 10.13 -9.21 -13.68
C LEU A 724 10.90 -9.91 -12.56
N LEU A 725 11.30 -11.16 -12.79
CA LEU A 725 11.90 -12.03 -11.79
C LEU A 725 13.30 -12.47 -12.24
N PRO A 726 14.37 -11.83 -11.73
CA PRO A 726 15.73 -12.19 -12.11
C PRO A 726 16.05 -13.67 -11.82
N HIS A 727 16.34 -14.43 -12.86
CA HIS A 727 16.50 -15.88 -12.86
C HIS A 727 17.76 -16.28 -13.63
N GLY A 728 18.47 -17.30 -13.15
CA GLY A 728 19.60 -17.91 -13.86
C GLY A 728 20.61 -18.56 -12.91
N TYR A 729 21.18 -19.70 -13.29
CA TYR A 729 22.11 -20.45 -12.45
C TYR A 729 23.54 -20.02 -12.76
N GLU A 730 24.11 -19.21 -11.87
CA GLU A 730 25.41 -18.54 -12.08
C GLU A 730 26.38 -18.76 -10.90
N GLY A 731 26.11 -19.76 -10.06
CA GLY A 731 26.95 -20.11 -8.91
C GLY A 731 26.89 -19.11 -7.74
N GLN A 732 25.85 -18.27 -7.67
CA GLN A 732 25.66 -17.27 -6.62
C GLN A 732 24.92 -17.80 -5.37
N GLY A 733 24.68 -19.11 -5.30
CA GLY A 733 24.01 -19.76 -4.17
C GLY A 733 22.50 -19.90 -4.33
N PRO A 734 21.84 -20.55 -3.35
CA PRO A 734 20.46 -21.02 -3.49
C PRO A 734 19.38 -19.94 -3.54
N GLU A 735 19.60 -18.75 -2.96
CA GLU A 735 18.62 -17.64 -2.92
C GLU A 735 18.94 -16.50 -3.91
N HIS A 736 19.85 -16.74 -4.86
CA HIS A 736 20.21 -15.77 -5.91
C HIS A 736 20.24 -16.46 -7.28
N SER A 737 19.41 -17.48 -7.49
CA SER A 737 19.45 -18.35 -8.66
C SER A 737 18.09 -18.54 -9.31
N SER A 738 17.04 -18.82 -8.54
CA SER A 738 15.79 -19.34 -9.06
C SER A 738 14.57 -18.57 -8.56
N ALA A 739 13.85 -17.96 -9.50
CA ALA A 739 12.49 -17.49 -9.32
C ALA A 739 11.43 -18.61 -9.13
N ARG A 740 11.85 -19.87 -8.93
CA ARG A 740 10.96 -21.05 -8.78
C ARG A 740 9.92 -21.13 -9.90
N LEU A 741 10.41 -21.14 -11.14
CA LEU A 741 9.62 -21.24 -12.37
C LEU A 741 8.56 -22.36 -12.28
N GLU A 742 8.91 -23.49 -11.66
CA GLU A 742 8.01 -24.63 -11.45
C GLU A 742 6.73 -24.26 -10.68
N ARG A 743 6.81 -23.31 -9.75
CA ARG A 743 5.67 -22.88 -8.93
C ARG A 743 4.66 -22.10 -9.75
N PHE A 744 5.13 -21.20 -10.61
CA PHE A 744 4.26 -20.48 -11.55
C PHE A 744 3.59 -21.44 -12.52
N LEU A 745 4.36 -22.36 -13.12
CA LEU A 745 3.82 -23.36 -14.05
C LEU A 745 2.83 -24.33 -13.40
N GLN A 746 2.99 -24.66 -12.11
CA GLN A 746 2.01 -25.46 -11.37
C GLN A 746 0.66 -24.75 -11.25
N MET A 747 0.66 -23.42 -11.09
CA MET A 747 -0.58 -22.63 -10.97
C MET A 747 -1.20 -22.28 -12.32
N CYS A 748 -0.52 -22.56 -13.43
CA CYS A 748 -1.03 -22.24 -14.76
C CYS A 748 -2.19 -23.16 -15.16
N ALA A 749 -3.37 -22.57 -15.36
CA ALA A 749 -4.58 -23.26 -15.80
C ALA A 749 -5.49 -22.27 -16.53
N GLU A 750 -6.30 -22.75 -17.48
CA GLU A 750 -7.36 -21.95 -18.12
C GLU A 750 -6.89 -20.59 -18.71
N HIS A 751 -5.64 -20.52 -19.18
CA HIS A 751 -4.98 -19.31 -19.67
C HIS A 751 -4.98 -18.16 -18.64
N ASN A 752 -4.88 -18.48 -17.35
CA ASN A 752 -4.91 -17.50 -16.25
C ASN A 752 -3.73 -16.53 -16.26
N MET A 753 -2.53 -16.99 -16.64
CA MET A 753 -1.30 -16.20 -16.67
C MET A 753 -0.51 -16.45 -17.96
N GLN A 754 0.60 -15.74 -18.11
CA GLN A 754 1.60 -15.97 -19.15
C GLN A 754 2.96 -16.13 -18.49
N VAL A 755 3.71 -17.19 -18.80
CA VAL A 755 5.04 -17.45 -18.23
C VAL A 755 6.05 -17.49 -19.37
N CYS A 756 6.95 -16.51 -19.38
CA CYS A 756 7.92 -16.30 -20.46
C CYS A 756 9.36 -16.26 -19.92
N VAL A 757 10.31 -16.76 -20.72
CA VAL A 757 11.74 -16.82 -20.41
C VAL A 757 12.55 -16.23 -21.58
N PRO A 758 12.44 -14.90 -21.81
CA PRO A 758 13.02 -14.28 -22.99
C PRO A 758 14.55 -14.42 -23.03
N THR A 759 15.12 -14.74 -24.19
CA THR A 759 16.58 -14.93 -24.35
C THR A 759 17.29 -13.80 -25.08
N THR A 760 16.57 -12.96 -25.82
CA THR A 760 17.16 -11.85 -26.59
C THR A 760 16.58 -10.49 -26.19
N PRO A 761 17.32 -9.38 -26.42
CA PRO A 761 16.81 -8.03 -26.22
C PRO A 761 15.53 -7.72 -27.04
N ALA A 762 15.42 -8.24 -28.26
CA ALA A 762 14.20 -8.11 -29.06
C ALA A 762 12.99 -8.79 -28.42
N GLN A 763 13.19 -9.97 -27.83
CA GLN A 763 12.11 -10.72 -27.19
C GLN A 763 11.51 -9.95 -26.00
N ILE A 764 12.33 -9.38 -25.12
CA ILE A 764 11.80 -8.56 -24.01
C ILE A 764 11.11 -7.28 -24.51
N TYR A 765 11.63 -6.66 -25.58
CA TYR A 765 11.01 -5.48 -26.18
C TYR A 765 9.59 -5.79 -26.69
N HIS A 766 9.45 -6.83 -27.52
CA HIS A 766 8.14 -7.21 -28.07
C HIS A 766 7.21 -7.77 -26.99
N LEU A 767 7.74 -8.48 -26.00
CA LEU A 767 6.93 -9.04 -24.91
C LEU A 767 6.27 -7.94 -24.07
N LEU A 768 7.02 -6.91 -23.68
CA LEU A 768 6.49 -5.78 -22.91
C LEU A 768 5.46 -4.98 -23.73
N ARG A 769 5.72 -4.78 -25.02
CA ARG A 769 4.76 -4.12 -25.93
C ARG A 769 3.48 -4.95 -26.10
N ARG A 770 3.61 -6.26 -26.31
CA ARG A 770 2.49 -7.20 -26.44
C ARG A 770 1.58 -7.17 -25.21
N GLN A 771 2.14 -7.02 -24.02
CA GLN A 771 1.38 -6.97 -22.77
C GLN A 771 0.37 -5.82 -22.71
N VAL A 772 0.67 -4.71 -23.40
CA VAL A 772 -0.16 -3.50 -23.40
C VAL A 772 -1.03 -3.40 -24.64
N ILE A 773 -0.42 -3.57 -25.83
CA ILE A 773 -1.06 -3.37 -27.14
C ILE A 773 -2.18 -4.37 -27.37
N ARG A 774 -2.00 -5.62 -26.92
CA ARG A 774 -3.03 -6.64 -27.06
C ARG A 774 -4.22 -6.24 -26.19
N PRO A 775 -5.48 -6.37 -26.65
CA PRO A 775 -6.67 -6.03 -25.87
C PRO A 775 -7.00 -7.08 -24.79
N LEU A 776 -5.97 -7.70 -24.20
CA LEU A 776 -6.05 -8.75 -23.19
C LEU A 776 -5.24 -8.33 -21.95
N ARG A 777 -5.80 -8.58 -20.76
CA ARG A 777 -5.12 -8.33 -19.49
C ARG A 777 -5.01 -9.62 -18.70
N LYS A 778 -3.87 -10.29 -18.90
CA LYS A 778 -3.44 -11.49 -18.19
C LYS A 778 -2.10 -11.19 -17.51
N PRO A 779 -1.87 -11.60 -16.26
CA PRO A 779 -0.57 -11.40 -15.64
C PRO A 779 0.55 -12.01 -16.47
N LEU A 780 1.68 -11.30 -16.52
CA LEU A 780 2.86 -11.70 -17.26
C LEU A 780 4.02 -11.95 -16.31
N ILE A 781 4.41 -13.21 -16.17
CA ILE A 781 5.54 -13.64 -15.36
C ILE A 781 6.74 -13.81 -16.27
N VAL A 782 7.78 -13.01 -16.04
CA VAL A 782 8.99 -12.99 -16.88
C VAL A 782 10.19 -13.41 -16.05
N MET A 783 10.83 -14.51 -16.45
CA MET A 783 12.15 -14.89 -15.95
C MET A 783 13.17 -13.96 -16.61
N THR A 784 13.48 -12.83 -15.97
CA THR A 784 14.45 -11.86 -16.49
C THR A 784 15.87 -12.34 -16.23
N PRO A 785 16.85 -12.04 -17.10
CA PRO A 785 18.19 -12.57 -16.96
C PRO A 785 19.06 -11.74 -16.02
N LYS A 786 20.20 -12.31 -15.64
CA LYS A 786 21.29 -11.61 -14.92
C LYS A 786 22.53 -11.50 -15.80
N SER A 787 23.16 -12.62 -16.16
CA SER A 787 24.32 -12.66 -17.06
C SER A 787 24.02 -12.17 -18.48
N LEU A 788 22.84 -12.46 -19.04
CA LEU A 788 22.51 -12.04 -20.42
C LEU A 788 22.42 -10.53 -20.58
N LEU A 789 22.29 -9.77 -19.49
CA LEU A 789 22.30 -8.30 -19.51
C LEU A 789 23.59 -7.73 -20.14
N ARG A 790 24.68 -8.50 -20.14
CA ARG A 790 26.00 -8.11 -20.68
C ARG A 790 26.62 -9.18 -21.59
N HIS A 791 25.88 -10.22 -21.95
CA HIS A 791 26.42 -11.30 -22.77
C HIS A 791 26.59 -10.84 -24.22
N LYS A 792 27.75 -11.11 -24.82
CA LYS A 792 28.12 -10.54 -26.14
C LYS A 792 27.25 -11.02 -27.29
N GLU A 793 26.73 -12.24 -27.19
CA GLU A 793 25.83 -12.83 -28.19
C GLU A 793 24.36 -12.59 -27.85
N ALA A 794 24.04 -12.07 -26.66
CA ALA A 794 22.68 -11.70 -26.28
C ALA A 794 22.38 -10.27 -26.72
N THR A 795 22.47 -10.03 -28.03
CA THR A 795 22.23 -8.73 -28.65
C THR A 795 21.19 -8.83 -29.77
N SER A 796 20.52 -7.72 -30.08
CA SER A 796 19.59 -7.60 -31.21
C SER A 796 19.93 -6.37 -32.07
N SER A 797 19.31 -6.27 -33.24
CA SER A 797 19.38 -5.11 -34.14
C SER A 797 18.19 -4.16 -33.93
N LEU A 798 18.23 -2.95 -34.52
CA LEU A 798 17.06 -2.07 -34.55
C LEU A 798 15.97 -2.62 -35.47
N GLU A 799 16.36 -3.32 -36.52
CA GLU A 799 15.46 -3.99 -37.47
C GLU A 799 14.64 -5.06 -36.77
N ASP A 800 15.27 -5.83 -35.88
CA ASP A 800 14.59 -6.82 -35.04
C ASP A 800 13.48 -6.15 -34.21
N LEU A 801 13.69 -4.93 -33.70
CA LEU A 801 12.68 -4.22 -32.91
C LEU A 801 11.60 -3.55 -33.76
N ALA A 802 11.97 -2.96 -34.91
CA ALA A 802 11.06 -2.21 -35.77
C ALA A 802 10.10 -3.13 -36.52
N HIS A 803 10.59 -4.28 -37.00
CA HIS A 803 9.87 -5.16 -37.92
C HIS A 803 9.64 -6.57 -37.36
N GLY A 804 10.26 -6.91 -36.23
CA GLY A 804 10.08 -8.20 -35.58
C GLY A 804 8.77 -8.33 -34.79
N LYS A 805 8.68 -9.44 -34.06
CA LYS A 805 7.58 -9.77 -33.15
C LYS A 805 8.11 -10.61 -31.98
N PHE A 806 7.27 -10.83 -30.98
CA PHE A 806 7.57 -11.84 -29.97
C PHE A 806 7.40 -13.23 -30.58
N HIS A 807 8.47 -14.01 -30.58
CA HIS A 807 8.45 -15.41 -30.99
C HIS A 807 8.26 -16.29 -29.75
N MET A 808 7.19 -17.09 -29.70
CA MET A 808 6.95 -18.01 -28.58
C MET A 808 7.92 -19.19 -28.58
N VAL A 809 8.37 -19.59 -29.77
CA VAL A 809 9.46 -20.53 -30.01
C VAL A 809 10.45 -19.87 -30.97
N LEU A 810 11.74 -19.84 -30.61
CA LEU A 810 12.81 -19.46 -31.52
C LEU A 810 13.47 -20.72 -32.09
N ALA A 811 13.47 -20.80 -33.42
CA ALA A 811 14.18 -21.84 -34.15
C ALA A 811 15.70 -21.73 -33.94
N ASP A 812 16.41 -22.76 -34.39
CA ASP A 812 17.87 -22.77 -34.36
C ASP A 812 18.43 -21.66 -35.24
N GLN A 813 19.53 -21.06 -34.80
CA GLN A 813 20.24 -19.99 -35.49
C GLN A 813 21.52 -20.46 -36.18
N ALA A 814 21.94 -21.71 -35.99
CA ALA A 814 23.05 -22.27 -36.75
C ALA A 814 22.64 -22.66 -38.18
N ASP A 815 23.61 -22.55 -39.09
CA ASP A 815 23.49 -23.04 -40.46
C ASP A 815 23.65 -24.57 -40.48
N LEU A 816 22.55 -25.27 -40.17
CA LEU A 816 22.47 -26.73 -40.19
C LEU A 816 21.67 -27.18 -41.41
N ALA A 817 22.14 -28.25 -42.05
CA ALA A 817 21.35 -28.96 -43.05
C ALA A 817 20.26 -29.78 -42.31
N PRO A 818 18.96 -29.47 -42.47
CA PRO A 818 17.90 -30.09 -41.66
C PRO A 818 17.85 -31.61 -41.74
N GLU A 819 18.21 -32.18 -42.89
CA GLU A 819 18.30 -33.63 -43.10
C GLU A 819 19.48 -34.30 -42.37
N LYS A 820 20.46 -33.55 -41.87
CA LYS A 820 21.56 -34.09 -41.06
C LYS A 820 21.27 -34.08 -39.57
N VAL A 821 20.19 -33.42 -39.15
CA VAL A 821 19.81 -33.30 -37.75
C VAL A 821 19.16 -34.60 -37.29
N THR A 822 19.81 -35.27 -36.34
CA THR A 822 19.31 -36.50 -35.68
C THR A 822 18.87 -36.25 -34.25
N ARG A 823 19.22 -35.11 -33.66
CA ARG A 823 18.82 -34.73 -32.30
C ARG A 823 18.29 -33.30 -32.26
N VAL A 824 17.26 -33.07 -31.46
CA VAL A 824 16.81 -31.71 -31.12
C VAL A 824 16.88 -31.48 -29.61
N VAL A 825 17.59 -30.43 -29.19
CA VAL A 825 17.61 -29.94 -27.82
C VAL A 825 16.61 -28.79 -27.69
N LEU A 826 15.57 -29.00 -26.89
CA LEU A 826 14.65 -27.96 -26.44
C LEU A 826 15.18 -27.35 -25.15
N CYS A 827 15.19 -26.02 -25.05
CA CYS A 827 15.61 -25.33 -23.83
C CYS A 827 14.83 -24.02 -23.63
N ALA A 828 15.01 -23.38 -22.47
CA ALA A 828 14.51 -22.04 -22.21
C ALA A 828 15.57 -21.22 -21.46
N GLY A 829 15.62 -19.90 -21.72
CA GLY A 829 16.52 -19.01 -20.99
C GLY A 829 18.00 -19.16 -21.35
N LYS A 830 18.86 -18.74 -20.42
CA LYS A 830 20.30 -18.53 -20.67
C LYS A 830 21.09 -19.78 -21.03
N VAL A 831 20.58 -20.98 -20.75
CA VAL A 831 21.27 -22.25 -21.05
C VAL A 831 21.49 -22.43 -22.55
N TYR A 832 20.65 -21.79 -23.38
CA TYR A 832 20.83 -21.75 -24.83
C TYR A 832 22.24 -21.33 -25.24
N TYR A 833 22.78 -20.28 -24.61
CA TYR A 833 24.10 -19.75 -24.96
C TYR A 833 25.23 -20.73 -24.60
N ASP A 834 25.09 -21.46 -23.49
CA ASP A 834 26.06 -22.48 -23.10
C ASP A 834 26.01 -23.68 -24.06
N LEU A 835 24.80 -24.10 -24.48
CA LEU A 835 24.59 -25.16 -25.47
C LEU A 835 25.12 -24.77 -26.85
N ALA A 836 24.86 -23.53 -27.30
CA ALA A 836 25.30 -23.02 -28.58
C ALA A 836 26.83 -22.91 -28.65
N ALA A 837 27.46 -22.41 -27.59
CA ALA A 837 28.91 -22.36 -27.47
C ALA A 837 29.52 -23.77 -27.50
N TRP A 838 29.01 -24.69 -26.70
CA TRP A 838 29.51 -26.07 -26.67
C TRP A 838 29.37 -26.77 -28.03
N ARG A 839 28.23 -26.59 -28.70
CA ARG A 839 28.00 -27.14 -30.06
C ARG A 839 29.03 -26.62 -31.06
N ALA A 840 29.31 -25.32 -31.03
CA ALA A 840 30.27 -24.68 -31.92
C ALA A 840 31.70 -25.14 -31.62
N GLU A 841 32.10 -25.21 -30.35
CA GLU A 841 33.42 -25.67 -29.91
C GLU A 841 33.70 -27.13 -30.28
N ASN A 842 32.66 -27.96 -30.37
CA ASN A 842 32.75 -29.38 -30.73
C ASN A 842 32.39 -29.67 -32.19
N GLU A 843 32.20 -28.63 -33.03
CA GLU A 843 31.89 -28.74 -34.46
C GLU A 843 30.73 -29.70 -34.76
N ARG A 844 29.68 -29.67 -33.91
CA ARG A 844 28.52 -30.56 -34.00
C ARG A 844 27.47 -30.01 -34.97
N HIS A 845 27.16 -30.78 -36.01
CA HIS A 845 26.22 -30.42 -37.07
C HIS A 845 24.94 -31.28 -37.12
N ASP A 846 24.84 -32.27 -36.23
CA ASP A 846 23.74 -33.24 -36.17
C ASP A 846 22.67 -32.90 -35.11
N THR A 847 22.86 -31.81 -34.36
CA THR A 847 22.00 -31.43 -33.24
C THR A 847 21.50 -30.00 -33.37
N ALA A 848 20.18 -29.84 -33.46
CA ALA A 848 19.52 -28.54 -33.45
C ALA A 848 19.17 -28.10 -32.02
N ILE A 849 19.16 -26.79 -31.74
CA ILE A 849 18.82 -26.21 -30.44
C ILE A 849 17.68 -25.21 -30.63
N LEU A 850 16.51 -25.52 -30.07
CA LEU A 850 15.32 -24.65 -30.11
C LEU A 850 15.05 -24.05 -28.72
N ARG A 851 14.57 -22.81 -28.69
CA ARG A 851 14.23 -22.10 -27.45
C ARG A 851 12.73 -21.94 -27.31
N LEU A 852 12.19 -22.36 -26.17
CA LEU A 852 10.84 -22.02 -25.74
C LEU A 852 10.90 -20.72 -24.93
N GLU A 853 10.52 -19.63 -25.59
CA GLU A 853 10.50 -18.29 -25.00
C GLU A 853 9.21 -18.07 -24.19
N GLN A 854 8.16 -18.81 -24.50
CA GLN A 854 6.93 -18.88 -23.72
C GLN A 854 6.67 -20.33 -23.28
N LEU A 855 6.51 -20.53 -21.97
CA LEU A 855 6.23 -21.84 -21.38
C LEU A 855 4.76 -22.01 -21.04
N TYR A 856 4.03 -20.91 -20.83
CA TYR A 856 2.59 -20.92 -20.65
C TYR A 856 1.93 -19.64 -21.21
N PRO A 857 0.78 -19.75 -21.91
CA PRO A 857 0.23 -20.97 -22.51
C PRO A 857 1.24 -21.66 -23.45
N PHE A 858 1.24 -22.99 -23.49
CA PHE A 858 2.29 -23.74 -24.17
C PHE A 858 2.14 -23.63 -25.71
N PRO A 859 3.18 -23.20 -26.45
CA PRO A 859 3.11 -22.92 -27.89
C PRO A 859 3.25 -24.20 -28.73
N LYS A 860 2.19 -25.03 -28.75
CA LYS A 860 2.22 -26.35 -29.43
C LYS A 860 2.41 -26.23 -30.94
N GLU A 861 1.72 -25.27 -31.56
CA GLU A 861 1.72 -25.09 -33.01
C GLU A 861 3.07 -24.56 -33.49
N GLU A 862 3.62 -23.56 -32.82
CA GLU A 862 4.92 -22.97 -33.14
C GLU A 862 6.08 -23.94 -32.87
N LEU A 863 5.97 -24.76 -31.82
CA LEU A 863 6.96 -25.80 -31.56
C LEU A 863 6.92 -26.89 -32.63
N LEU A 864 5.73 -27.30 -33.06
CA LEU A 864 5.57 -28.26 -34.14
C LEU A 864 6.16 -27.71 -35.45
N GLU A 865 5.83 -26.47 -35.81
CA GLU A 865 6.37 -25.80 -37.00
C GLU A 865 7.91 -25.75 -36.97
N ALA A 866 8.50 -25.41 -35.83
CA ALA A 866 9.96 -25.37 -35.67
C ALA A 866 10.64 -26.74 -35.76
N LEU A 867 9.90 -27.83 -35.52
CA LEU A 867 10.43 -29.20 -35.54
C LEU A 867 10.23 -29.91 -36.89
N GLN A 868 9.18 -29.57 -37.65
CA GLN A 868 8.78 -30.28 -38.88
C GLN A 868 9.88 -30.33 -39.96
N GLY A 869 10.81 -29.37 -39.96
CA GLY A 869 11.93 -29.33 -40.90
C GLY A 869 12.97 -30.43 -40.68
N TYR A 870 13.07 -30.99 -39.48
CA TYR A 870 14.07 -32.00 -39.13
C TYR A 870 13.49 -33.41 -39.32
N THR A 871 13.68 -33.99 -40.50
CA THR A 871 13.03 -35.24 -40.90
C THR A 871 13.68 -36.51 -40.37
N ASN A 872 14.94 -36.42 -39.92
CA ASN A 872 15.76 -37.56 -39.48
C ASN A 872 16.00 -37.58 -37.96
N VAL A 873 15.20 -36.85 -37.17
CA VAL A 873 15.36 -36.79 -35.72
C VAL A 873 15.03 -38.15 -35.09
N GLU A 874 15.94 -38.62 -34.24
CA GLU A 874 15.88 -39.89 -33.50
C GLU A 874 15.53 -39.68 -32.03
N ASP A 875 15.88 -38.54 -31.44
CA ASP A 875 15.46 -38.17 -30.08
C ASP A 875 15.33 -36.66 -29.87
N ILE A 876 14.57 -36.30 -28.84
CA ILE A 876 14.40 -34.92 -28.38
C ILE A 876 14.85 -34.86 -26.92
N VAL A 877 15.65 -33.86 -26.58
CA VAL A 877 16.15 -33.62 -25.22
C VAL A 877 15.57 -32.31 -24.71
N TRP A 878 14.94 -32.32 -23.53
CA TRP A 878 14.71 -31.08 -22.77
C TRP A 878 15.93 -30.79 -21.91
N CYS A 879 16.62 -29.69 -22.18
CA CYS A 879 17.75 -29.21 -21.41
C CYS A 879 17.38 -28.00 -20.56
N GLN A 880 17.65 -28.06 -19.25
CA GLN A 880 17.44 -26.95 -18.33
C GLN A 880 18.56 -26.84 -17.30
N GLU A 881 18.79 -25.64 -16.77
CA GLU A 881 19.75 -25.40 -15.69
C GLU A 881 19.20 -25.84 -14.34
N GLU A 882 17.88 -25.74 -14.17
CA GLU A 882 17.20 -26.06 -12.93
C GLU A 882 17.31 -27.55 -12.59
N PRO A 883 17.34 -27.91 -11.30
CA PRO A 883 17.19 -29.30 -10.85
C PRO A 883 16.00 -30.00 -11.49
N LEU A 884 16.08 -31.32 -11.66
CA LEU A 884 15.02 -32.17 -12.23
C LEU A 884 13.62 -31.93 -11.61
N ASN A 885 13.56 -31.58 -10.33
CA ASN A 885 12.31 -31.28 -9.61
C ASN A 885 11.85 -29.82 -9.67
N GLN A 886 12.54 -28.98 -10.44
CA GLN A 886 12.33 -27.56 -10.61
C GLN A 886 12.29 -27.22 -12.11
N GLY A 887 12.16 -25.93 -12.46
CA GLY A 887 12.08 -25.51 -13.84
C GLY A 887 10.81 -26.01 -14.54
N ALA A 888 10.88 -26.27 -15.84
CA ALA A 888 9.70 -26.62 -16.63
C ALA A 888 9.45 -28.13 -16.76
N TRP A 889 10.40 -28.99 -16.40
CA TRP A 889 10.33 -30.42 -16.71
C TRP A 889 9.00 -31.08 -16.33
N TYR A 890 8.63 -31.09 -15.05
CA TYR A 890 7.41 -31.78 -14.61
C TYR A 890 6.13 -31.16 -15.19
N SER A 891 6.08 -29.83 -15.27
CA SER A 891 4.90 -29.09 -15.72
C SER A 891 4.73 -29.04 -17.23
N SER A 892 5.79 -29.30 -18.02
CA SER A 892 5.76 -29.14 -19.49
C SER A 892 6.11 -30.41 -20.27
N GLN A 893 6.66 -31.46 -19.64
CA GLN A 893 7.00 -32.72 -20.35
C GLN A 893 5.81 -33.31 -21.11
N HIS A 894 4.59 -33.21 -20.58
CA HIS A 894 3.41 -33.76 -21.26
C HIS A 894 3.07 -33.00 -22.54
N ASN A 895 3.31 -31.68 -22.57
CA ASN A 895 3.12 -30.87 -23.77
C ASN A 895 4.21 -31.15 -24.80
N MET A 896 5.47 -31.27 -24.37
CA MET A 896 6.58 -31.61 -25.26
C MET A 896 6.41 -33.01 -25.87
N ARG A 897 6.00 -34.01 -25.08
CA ARG A 897 5.68 -35.36 -25.56
C ARG A 897 4.55 -35.33 -26.59
N ALA A 898 3.50 -34.57 -26.33
CA ALA A 898 2.38 -34.44 -27.26
C ALA A 898 2.83 -33.86 -28.62
N VAL A 899 3.68 -32.83 -28.62
CA VAL A 899 4.21 -32.28 -29.88
C VAL A 899 5.15 -33.26 -30.58
N ALA A 900 5.99 -33.99 -29.83
CA ALA A 900 6.83 -35.04 -30.39
C ALA A 900 6.00 -36.16 -31.05
N ASP A 901 4.92 -36.61 -30.40
CA ASP A 901 4.00 -37.61 -30.95
C ASP A 901 3.26 -37.11 -32.22
N MET A 902 3.05 -35.80 -32.36
CA MET A 902 2.51 -35.19 -33.58
C MET A 902 3.48 -35.24 -34.76
N LEU A 903 4.80 -35.26 -34.52
CA LEU A 903 5.80 -35.47 -35.57
C LEU A 903 5.83 -36.93 -36.02
N LYS A 904 5.82 -37.85 -35.05
CA LYS A 904 5.87 -39.30 -35.28
C LYS A 904 5.23 -40.02 -34.10
N ASP A 905 4.28 -40.91 -34.38
CA ASP A 905 3.57 -41.66 -33.34
C ASP A 905 4.54 -42.43 -32.41
N GLY A 906 4.36 -42.26 -31.10
CA GLY A 906 5.19 -42.86 -30.06
C GLY A 906 6.52 -42.16 -29.78
N PHE A 907 6.88 -41.13 -30.55
CA PHE A 907 8.16 -40.41 -30.42
C PHE A 907 8.30 -39.63 -29.11
N GLY A 908 7.19 -39.26 -28.47
CA GLY A 908 7.20 -38.65 -27.13
C GLY A 908 7.83 -39.55 -26.06
N ARG A 909 7.93 -40.87 -26.27
CA ARG A 909 8.64 -41.78 -25.35
C ARG A 909 10.16 -41.58 -25.37
N GLU A 910 10.68 -41.01 -26.44
CA GLU A 910 12.11 -40.71 -26.63
C GLU A 910 12.49 -39.32 -26.07
N LEU A 911 11.55 -38.60 -25.44
CA LEU A 911 11.85 -37.33 -24.76
C LEU A 911 12.77 -37.59 -23.55
N LYS A 912 14.03 -37.16 -23.67
CA LYS A 912 15.06 -37.25 -22.63
C LYS A 912 15.16 -35.95 -21.82
N PHE A 913 15.75 -36.05 -20.64
CA PHE A 913 16.03 -34.91 -19.76
C PHE A 913 17.53 -34.74 -19.58
N ALA A 914 18.03 -33.53 -19.83
CA ALA A 914 19.37 -33.08 -19.47
C ALA A 914 19.26 -31.91 -18.49
N GLY A 915 19.88 -32.02 -17.31
CA GLY A 915 19.78 -30.97 -16.30
C GLY A 915 20.39 -31.39 -14.97
N ARG A 916 20.30 -30.50 -13.99
CA ARG A 916 20.82 -30.80 -12.64
C ARG A 916 20.01 -31.93 -11.97
N PRO A 917 20.64 -32.76 -11.12
CA PRO A 917 19.90 -33.74 -10.33
C PRO A 917 18.91 -33.04 -9.40
N ALA A 918 17.82 -33.73 -9.06
CA ALA A 918 16.82 -33.19 -8.13
C ALA A 918 17.47 -32.79 -6.80
N SER A 919 17.06 -31.65 -6.26
CA SER A 919 17.58 -31.13 -4.98
C SER A 919 16.53 -30.31 -4.23
N ALA A 920 16.69 -30.23 -2.91
CA ALA A 920 15.79 -29.47 -2.04
C ALA A 920 16.05 -27.96 -2.14
N ALA A 921 17.32 -27.56 -2.15
CA ALA A 921 17.72 -26.18 -2.41
C ALA A 921 17.72 -25.90 -3.92
N PRO A 922 17.47 -24.65 -4.38
CA PRO A 922 17.48 -24.34 -5.80
C PRO A 922 18.82 -24.61 -6.47
N ALA A 923 19.93 -24.15 -5.87
CA ALA A 923 21.27 -24.25 -6.44
C ALA A 923 22.31 -24.68 -5.41
N ALA A 924 23.47 -25.15 -5.89
CA ALA A 924 24.63 -25.41 -5.04
C ALA A 924 25.20 -24.12 -4.44
N GLY A 925 25.65 -24.17 -3.18
CA GLY A 925 26.28 -23.03 -2.50
C GLY A 925 27.74 -22.78 -2.89
N TYR A 926 28.41 -23.72 -3.57
CA TYR A 926 29.81 -23.62 -3.97
C TYR A 926 29.95 -23.50 -5.48
N MET A 927 30.72 -22.51 -5.93
CA MET A 927 30.98 -22.26 -7.35
C MET A 927 31.56 -23.50 -8.06
N SER A 928 32.48 -24.23 -7.45
CA SER A 928 33.10 -25.42 -8.06
C SER A 928 32.07 -26.51 -8.40
N VAL A 929 31.11 -26.75 -7.51
CA VAL A 929 30.03 -27.71 -7.74
C VAL A 929 29.08 -27.20 -8.81
N HIS A 930 28.76 -25.90 -8.79
CA HIS A 930 27.94 -25.28 -9.82
C HIS A 930 28.57 -25.43 -11.22
N THR A 931 29.86 -25.12 -11.37
CA THR A 931 30.60 -25.23 -12.63
C THR A 931 30.62 -26.67 -13.14
N GLU A 932 30.89 -27.64 -12.26
CA GLU A 932 30.90 -29.06 -12.64
C GLU A 932 29.51 -29.52 -13.11
N GLN A 933 28.46 -29.13 -12.40
CA GLN A 933 27.08 -29.43 -12.79
C GLN A 933 26.67 -28.76 -14.10
N GLN A 934 27.10 -27.51 -14.33
CA GLN A 934 26.82 -26.80 -15.58
C GLN A 934 27.52 -27.46 -16.77
N ARG A 935 28.77 -27.88 -16.60
CA ARG A 935 29.51 -28.64 -17.61
C ARG A 935 28.80 -29.96 -17.93
N GLN A 936 28.46 -30.73 -16.88
CA GLN A 936 27.81 -32.03 -17.04
C GLN A 936 26.46 -31.93 -17.77
N LEU A 937 25.58 -31.00 -17.38
CA LEU A 937 24.25 -30.90 -18.01
C LEU A 937 24.34 -30.51 -19.50
N VAL A 938 25.32 -29.67 -19.85
CA VAL A 938 25.54 -29.25 -21.25
C VAL A 938 26.08 -30.43 -22.06
N GLU A 939 27.06 -31.16 -21.53
CA GLU A 939 27.59 -32.38 -22.18
C GLU A 939 26.50 -33.45 -22.35
N ASP A 940 25.66 -33.66 -21.34
CA ASP A 940 24.56 -34.63 -21.37
C ASP A 940 23.54 -34.30 -22.47
N ALA A 941 23.24 -33.01 -22.68
CA ALA A 941 22.28 -32.59 -23.71
C ALA A 941 22.62 -33.11 -25.12
N PHE A 942 23.91 -33.27 -25.43
CA PHE A 942 24.38 -33.77 -26.73
C PHE A 942 24.72 -35.27 -26.75
N ASN A 943 24.85 -35.92 -25.59
CA ASN A 943 25.39 -37.29 -25.52
C ASN A 943 24.46 -38.34 -24.86
N LEU A 944 23.32 -37.96 -24.26
CA LEU A 944 22.38 -38.87 -23.58
C LEU A 944 21.70 -39.92 -24.47
#